data_AF-S9TVP6-F1
#
_entry.id   AF-S9TVP6-F1
#
_cell.length_a   1.000
_cell.length_b   1.000
_cell.length_c   1.000
_cell.angle_alpha   90.00
_cell.angle_beta   90.00
_cell.angle_gamma   90.00
#
_symmetry.space_group_name_H-M   'P 1'
#
loop_
_entity.id
_entity.type
_entity.pdbx_description
1 polymer ?
#
loop_
_entity_poly.entity_id
_entity_poly.type
_entity_poly.pdbx_seq_one_letter_code
_entity_poly.pdbx_strand_id
1 'polypeptide(L)'
;MHKLNEAGANLKGALDLKETEIKDLEAKIAKHVQSEEKMEQTIIALNDKINVEKMVNLEAKSENERTHCDLQDAKKETQRLIASIDSLKKQLTFAQQSSDTNQKALNELREKYRQLQEEVKGKTIEIRQYDIGTSQLKAEKNRVENDLNESKYQFSTLEGEHRKMKEELKKIQQTADTLLCEKETLVEEIKLLKHTIDTKEEEMAIMQSQHEDNLCELRNEVSMLKDGLDARQQVVNALTEQLGATTEKSASYCTKIVEESEASAKMRGELLRVKNDVNNLQQECLTLHAFVGTIENHVLFLEERNENLFCFINALTAKIVAMQDTFEKITHDLREECNQRDAEIERMKAREEQLLSSLSETQKKLHTSEETTAQLEKQIAISREEQEALTSELNATQSNLSAMNQKYEESQKQIMEMNNFLGMSRAEGKAENEKLYLLTIHLSSFEESCGRMWRFVSDAQMSMMQEKYNYILETFLVFSRQVVQRTVTYESENRRIANKCKDLDLFIKDMKAAMRNSDIAAAEKHEAQQKRIDTLDKSLQTATKEKENALTQLSSLLQQFETDQDVFQQFKMEKEAELERMQQQHNTTRKECEKLRNGLNYELKRKGEYKVALEEVKKLRDESERNRSTEKSLANDTIQRANQEIQYWIQSFEKLKDMIETSRRTGVRVDPIDEETTHRYELAKTMQDEKLSSQNVNLATVSGEDKTRKRPRIANVPDV
;
A
#
# COMPACT_ATOMS: atom_id res chain seq x y z
N MET A 1 -126.42 263.75 67.33
CA MET A 1 -127.19 262.50 67.50
C MET A 1 -126.84 261.38 66.50
N HIS A 2 -126.05 261.60 65.42
CA HIS A 2 -126.05 260.64 64.30
C HIS A 2 -124.81 259.71 64.11
N LYS A 3 -123.61 260.09 64.57
CA LYS A 3 -122.35 259.41 64.16
C LYS A 3 -121.94 258.16 64.95
N LEU A 4 -122.68 257.77 65.99
CA LEU A 4 -122.38 256.54 66.75
C LEU A 4 -122.68 255.26 65.96
N ASN A 5 -123.44 255.34 64.85
CA ASN A 5 -123.82 254.17 64.05
C ASN A 5 -122.78 253.77 62.98
N GLU A 6 -121.87 254.66 62.55
CA GLU A 6 -120.82 254.31 61.57
C GLU A 6 -119.73 253.42 62.18
N ALA A 7 -119.48 253.55 63.49
CA ALA A 7 -118.52 252.70 64.20
C ALA A 7 -118.97 251.22 64.32
N GLY A 8 -120.28 250.97 64.35
CA GLY A 8 -120.83 249.62 64.44
C GLY A 8 -120.80 248.83 63.13
N ALA A 9 -120.94 249.51 61.98
CA ALA A 9 -120.97 248.86 60.67
C ALA A 9 -119.58 248.34 60.24
N ASN A 10 -118.53 249.15 60.42
CA ASN A 10 -117.18 248.81 59.97
C ASN A 10 -116.54 247.66 60.77
N LEU A 11 -116.94 247.47 62.05
CA LEU A 11 -116.39 246.42 62.90
C LEU A 11 -116.98 245.03 62.56
N LYS A 12 -118.22 245.00 62.05
CA LYS A 12 -118.87 243.74 61.63
C LYS A 12 -118.25 243.19 60.33
N GLY A 13 -118.01 244.05 59.32
CA GLY A 13 -117.39 243.63 58.06
C GLY A 13 -115.93 243.13 58.19
N ALA A 14 -115.20 243.54 59.24
CA ALA A 14 -113.85 243.03 59.51
C ALA A 14 -113.84 241.62 60.15
N LEU A 15 -114.90 241.26 60.86
CA LEU A 15 -115.07 239.94 61.49
C LEU A 15 -115.40 238.87 60.45
N ASP A 16 -116.38 239.15 59.57
CA ASP A 16 -116.78 238.23 58.49
C ASP A 16 -115.59 237.86 57.58
N LEU A 17 -114.67 238.80 57.34
CA LEU A 17 -113.44 238.61 56.56
C LEU A 17 -112.44 237.65 57.23
N LYS A 18 -112.30 237.71 58.56
CA LYS A 18 -111.44 236.79 59.32
C LYS A 18 -112.03 235.39 59.41
N GLU A 19 -113.35 235.28 59.44
CA GLU A 19 -114.03 233.98 59.48
C GLU A 19 -113.99 233.25 58.12
N THR A 20 -113.92 233.98 57.00
CA THR A 20 -113.56 233.39 55.69
C THR A 20 -112.09 232.95 55.60
N GLU A 21 -111.16 233.72 56.16
CA GLU A 21 -109.72 233.38 56.13
C GLU A 21 -109.40 232.10 56.94
N ILE A 22 -110.11 231.87 58.05
CA ILE A 22 -110.00 230.64 58.86
C ILE A 22 -110.43 229.40 58.05
N LYS A 23 -111.58 229.47 57.36
CA LYS A 23 -112.10 228.35 56.54
C LYS A 23 -111.16 227.96 55.40
N ASP A 24 -110.50 228.94 54.78
CA ASP A 24 -109.50 228.69 53.73
C ASP A 24 -108.22 228.02 54.26
N LEU A 25 -107.85 228.28 55.53
CA LEU A 25 -106.73 227.62 56.20
C LEU A 25 -107.09 226.18 56.63
N GLU A 26 -108.30 225.95 57.14
CA GLU A 26 -108.81 224.60 57.45
C GLU A 26 -108.82 223.71 56.19
N ALA A 27 -109.24 224.24 55.05
CA ALA A 27 -109.21 223.54 53.77
C ALA A 27 -107.77 223.18 53.30
N LYS A 28 -106.77 224.03 53.60
CA LYS A 28 -105.36 223.72 53.33
C LYS A 28 -104.82 222.63 54.24
N ILE A 29 -105.18 222.63 55.53
CA ILE A 29 -104.75 221.61 56.48
C ILE A 29 -105.28 220.23 56.07
N ALA A 30 -106.58 220.12 55.74
CA ALA A 30 -107.19 218.88 55.26
C ALA A 30 -106.47 218.30 54.01
N LYS A 31 -106.00 219.19 53.12
CA LYS A 31 -105.27 218.80 51.91
C LYS A 31 -103.85 218.30 52.20
N HIS A 32 -103.21 218.77 53.26
CA HIS A 32 -101.91 218.27 53.71
C HIS A 32 -102.02 216.88 54.35
N VAL A 33 -103.01 216.65 55.22
CA VAL A 33 -103.26 215.33 55.83
C VAL A 33 -103.45 214.25 54.75
N GLN A 34 -104.28 214.53 53.73
CA GLN A 34 -104.48 213.60 52.60
C GLN A 34 -103.20 213.33 51.78
N SER A 35 -102.23 214.23 51.80
CA SER A 35 -100.93 214.02 51.15
C SER A 35 -99.99 213.16 51.98
N GLU A 36 -100.11 213.20 53.31
CA GLU A 36 -99.30 212.44 54.26
C GLU A 36 -99.73 210.96 54.27
N GLU A 37 -101.03 210.68 54.34
CA GLU A 37 -101.61 209.33 54.22
C GLU A 37 -101.14 208.60 52.93
N LYS A 38 -101.05 209.32 51.81
CA LYS A 38 -100.55 208.77 50.54
C LYS A 38 -99.06 208.40 50.57
N MET A 39 -98.25 209.16 51.32
CA MET A 39 -96.82 208.86 51.44
C MET A 39 -96.59 207.65 52.35
N GLU A 40 -97.32 207.52 53.47
CA GLU A 40 -97.26 206.32 54.32
C GLU A 40 -97.64 205.05 53.55
N GLN A 41 -98.75 205.07 52.80
CA GLN A 41 -99.15 203.93 51.95
C GLN A 41 -98.07 203.53 50.93
N THR A 42 -97.35 204.51 50.38
CA THR A 42 -96.27 204.26 49.42
C THR A 42 -95.03 203.64 50.10
N ILE A 43 -94.69 204.07 51.32
CA ILE A 43 -93.58 203.53 52.10
C ILE A 43 -93.84 202.07 52.48
N ILE A 44 -95.05 201.75 52.94
CA ILE A 44 -95.46 200.38 53.29
C ILE A 44 -95.28 199.43 52.08
N ALA A 45 -95.84 199.80 50.93
CA ALA A 45 -95.76 198.99 49.70
C ALA A 45 -94.32 198.76 49.20
N LEU A 46 -93.42 199.74 49.36
CA LEU A 46 -92.00 199.57 49.02
C LEU A 46 -91.28 198.63 49.98
N ASN A 47 -91.60 198.69 51.27
CA ASN A 47 -90.95 197.86 52.29
C ASN A 47 -91.35 196.38 52.16
N ASP A 48 -92.62 196.11 51.86
CA ASP A 48 -93.10 194.76 51.51
C ASP A 48 -92.37 194.20 50.30
N LYS A 49 -92.22 195.00 49.24
CA LYS A 49 -91.51 194.60 48.03
C LYS A 49 -90.03 194.26 48.28
N ILE A 50 -89.33 195.08 49.07
CA ILE A 50 -87.93 194.82 49.48
C ILE A 50 -87.80 193.52 50.27
N ASN A 51 -88.78 193.19 51.12
CA ASN A 51 -88.76 191.95 51.89
C ASN A 51 -89.00 190.71 51.00
N VAL A 52 -89.91 190.79 50.02
CA VAL A 52 -90.10 189.72 49.01
C VAL A 52 -88.80 189.48 48.22
N GLU A 53 -88.15 190.55 47.73
CA GLU A 53 -86.91 190.45 46.96
C GLU A 53 -85.77 189.77 47.75
N LYS A 54 -85.67 190.05 49.07
CA LYS A 54 -84.71 189.39 49.97
C LYS A 54 -84.97 187.89 50.14
N MET A 55 -86.23 187.48 50.26
CA MET A 55 -86.59 186.06 50.42
C MET A 55 -86.23 185.26 49.17
N VAL A 56 -86.58 185.76 47.98
CA VAL A 56 -86.24 185.12 46.70
C VAL A 56 -84.72 184.97 46.51
N ASN A 57 -83.95 185.98 46.92
CA ASN A 57 -82.48 185.94 46.79
C ASN A 57 -81.83 184.94 47.77
N LEU A 58 -82.42 184.72 48.95
CA LEU A 58 -81.99 183.67 49.89
C LEU A 58 -82.29 182.27 49.34
N GLU A 59 -83.47 182.06 48.75
CA GLU A 59 -83.84 180.79 48.09
C GLU A 59 -82.88 180.48 46.94
N ALA A 60 -82.69 181.42 46.01
CA ALA A 60 -81.77 181.27 44.88
C ALA A 60 -80.33 180.96 45.31
N LYS A 61 -79.85 181.57 46.41
CA LYS A 61 -78.53 181.25 46.97
C LYS A 61 -78.47 179.82 47.51
N SER A 62 -79.49 179.38 48.24
CA SER A 62 -79.55 178.02 48.81
C SER A 62 -79.62 176.92 47.73
N GLU A 63 -80.32 177.19 46.62
CA GLU A 63 -80.41 176.26 45.48
C GLU A 63 -79.11 176.18 44.68
N ASN A 64 -78.40 177.31 44.54
CA ASN A 64 -77.06 177.35 43.94
C ASN A 64 -76.01 176.60 44.80
N GLU A 65 -76.06 176.75 46.13
CA GLU A 65 -75.20 175.99 47.05
C GLU A 65 -75.51 174.48 46.99
N ARG A 66 -76.78 174.09 46.87
CA ARG A 66 -77.21 172.68 46.70
C ARG A 66 -76.70 172.07 45.40
N THR A 67 -76.96 172.72 44.27
CA THR A 67 -76.53 172.24 42.95
C THR A 67 -75.01 172.19 42.80
N HIS A 68 -74.27 173.07 43.48
CA HIS A 68 -72.81 172.98 43.57
C HIS A 68 -72.33 171.70 44.27
N CYS A 69 -72.96 171.33 45.40
CA CYS A 69 -72.67 170.08 46.10
C CYS A 69 -72.99 168.84 45.23
N ASP A 70 -74.18 168.80 44.62
CA ASP A 70 -74.60 167.69 43.75
C ASP A 70 -73.62 167.48 42.57
N LEU A 71 -73.16 168.57 41.95
CA LEU A 71 -72.19 168.53 40.85
C LEU A 71 -70.79 168.10 41.32
N GLN A 72 -70.39 168.50 42.53
CA GLN A 72 -69.14 168.04 43.14
C GLN A 72 -69.17 166.52 43.43
N ASP A 73 -70.30 165.99 43.90
CA ASP A 73 -70.45 164.56 44.18
C ASP A 73 -70.55 163.73 42.89
N ALA A 74 -71.26 164.19 41.86
CA ALA A 74 -71.24 163.58 40.54
C ALA A 74 -69.82 163.51 39.95
N LYS A 75 -68.99 164.54 40.19
CA LYS A 75 -67.57 164.55 39.78
C LYS A 75 -66.73 163.55 40.56
N LYS A 76 -66.91 163.42 41.88
CA LYS A 76 -66.25 162.38 42.71
C LYS A 76 -66.63 160.97 42.22
N GLU A 77 -67.91 160.74 41.92
CA GLU A 77 -68.38 159.44 41.46
C GLU A 77 -67.84 159.08 40.06
N THR A 78 -67.80 160.06 39.15
CA THR A 78 -67.15 159.88 37.84
C THR A 78 -65.68 159.49 37.99
N GLN A 79 -64.94 160.10 38.93
CA GLN A 79 -63.55 159.72 39.22
C GLN A 79 -63.42 158.31 39.79
N ARG A 80 -64.34 157.87 40.66
CA ARG A 80 -64.39 156.48 41.16
C ARG A 80 -64.65 155.48 40.05
N LEU A 81 -65.59 155.78 39.14
CA LEU A 81 -65.91 154.92 38.00
C LEU A 81 -64.72 154.77 37.04
N ILE A 82 -63.99 155.87 36.76
CA ILE A 82 -62.75 155.82 35.96
C ILE A 82 -61.70 154.92 36.64
N ALA A 83 -61.46 155.11 37.94
CA ALA A 83 -60.52 154.27 38.70
C ALA A 83 -60.93 152.78 38.71
N SER A 84 -62.23 152.50 38.79
CA SER A 84 -62.79 151.15 38.70
C SER A 84 -62.57 150.52 37.31
N ILE A 85 -62.84 151.28 36.23
CA ILE A 85 -62.60 150.84 34.85
C ILE A 85 -61.11 150.54 34.62
N ASP A 86 -60.20 151.39 35.10
CA ASP A 86 -58.76 151.15 34.93
C ASP A 86 -58.25 149.99 35.80
N SER A 87 -58.88 149.72 36.95
CA SER A 87 -58.67 148.49 37.73
C SER A 87 -59.11 147.25 36.95
N LEU A 88 -60.32 147.27 36.36
CA LEU A 88 -60.85 146.17 35.54
C LEU A 88 -60.01 145.93 34.28
N LYS A 89 -59.52 146.97 33.60
CA LYS A 89 -58.57 146.82 32.48
C LYS A 89 -57.28 146.12 32.92
N LYS A 90 -56.70 146.51 34.06
CA LYS A 90 -55.51 145.84 34.62
C LYS A 90 -55.79 144.36 34.93
N GLN A 91 -56.93 144.06 35.54
CA GLN A 91 -57.36 142.68 35.81
C GLN A 91 -57.55 141.88 34.50
N LEU A 92 -58.15 142.47 33.46
CA LEU A 92 -58.29 141.84 32.15
C LEU A 92 -56.93 141.56 31.50
N THR A 93 -56.00 142.51 31.51
CA THR A 93 -54.64 142.29 30.97
C THR A 93 -53.89 141.21 31.74
N PHE A 94 -54.06 141.15 33.07
CA PHE A 94 -53.46 140.10 33.89
C PHE A 94 -54.08 138.72 33.62
N ALA A 95 -55.41 138.65 33.49
CA ALA A 95 -56.11 137.42 33.14
C ALA A 95 -55.70 136.90 31.74
N GLN A 96 -55.52 137.80 30.77
CA GLN A 96 -55.07 137.45 29.43
C GLN A 96 -53.60 136.99 29.41
N GLN A 97 -52.70 137.68 30.11
CA GLN A 97 -51.33 137.21 30.32
C GLN A 97 -51.28 135.85 31.01
N SER A 98 -52.10 135.63 32.05
CA SER A 98 -52.23 134.35 32.75
C SER A 98 -52.75 133.24 31.82
N SER A 99 -53.72 133.55 30.97
CA SER A 99 -54.21 132.63 29.93
C SER A 99 -53.11 132.27 28.93
N ASP A 100 -52.33 133.24 28.45
CA ASP A 100 -51.22 133.00 27.52
C ASP A 100 -50.10 132.17 28.15
N THR A 101 -49.76 132.41 29.43
CA THR A 101 -48.79 131.58 30.16
C THR A 101 -49.30 130.16 30.38
N ASN A 102 -50.59 130.00 30.72
CA ASN A 102 -51.20 128.69 30.89
C ASN A 102 -51.26 127.93 29.56
N GLN A 103 -51.56 128.62 28.45
CA GLN A 103 -51.58 128.00 27.11
C GLN A 103 -50.18 127.59 26.64
N LYS A 104 -49.13 128.36 26.97
CA LYS A 104 -47.73 127.96 26.75
C LYS A 104 -47.37 126.73 27.58
N ALA A 105 -47.63 126.74 28.89
CA ALA A 105 -47.38 125.60 29.76
C ALA A 105 -48.13 124.32 29.30
N LEU A 106 -49.37 124.47 28.81
CA LEU A 106 -50.17 123.38 28.27
C LEU A 106 -49.61 122.84 26.95
N ASN A 107 -49.07 123.70 26.08
CA ASN A 107 -48.36 123.27 24.88
C ASN A 107 -47.03 122.56 25.22
N GLU A 108 -46.27 123.05 26.19
CA GLU A 108 -45.05 122.40 26.70
C GLU A 108 -45.36 121.03 27.33
N LEU A 109 -46.47 120.90 28.07
CA LEU A 109 -46.94 119.63 28.61
C LEU A 109 -47.34 118.65 27.50
N ARG A 110 -48.01 119.12 26.43
CA ARG A 110 -48.32 118.29 25.25
C ARG A 110 -47.07 117.83 24.51
N GLU A 111 -46.06 118.69 24.40
CA GLU A 111 -44.76 118.37 23.82
C GLU A 111 -44.03 117.30 24.66
N LYS A 112 -43.90 117.53 25.97
CA LYS A 112 -43.33 116.56 26.93
C LYS A 112 -44.07 115.21 26.91
N TYR A 113 -45.40 115.23 26.85
CA TYR A 113 -46.21 114.02 26.74
C TYR A 113 -45.91 113.26 25.43
N ARG A 114 -45.79 113.96 24.29
CA ARG A 114 -45.41 113.33 23.01
C ARG A 114 -44.01 112.72 23.07
N GLN A 115 -43.05 113.45 23.65
CA GLN A 115 -41.67 112.99 23.82
C GLN A 115 -41.62 111.73 24.69
N LEU A 116 -42.30 111.73 25.85
CA LEU A 116 -42.44 110.54 26.70
C LEU A 116 -43.15 109.39 25.98
N GLN A 117 -44.15 109.66 25.14
CA GLN A 117 -44.84 108.63 24.37
C GLN A 117 -43.92 107.97 23.32
N GLU A 118 -43.08 108.76 22.62
CA GLU A 118 -42.07 108.22 21.70
C GLU A 118 -40.93 107.50 22.46
N GLU A 119 -40.51 108.00 23.63
CA GLU A 119 -39.54 107.31 24.48
C GLU A 119 -40.09 105.95 24.96
N VAL A 120 -41.34 105.88 25.40
CA VAL A 120 -42.01 104.63 25.78
C VAL A 120 -42.13 103.68 24.59
N LYS A 121 -42.45 104.17 23.38
CA LYS A 121 -42.42 103.34 22.16
C LYS A 121 -41.02 102.80 21.87
N GLY A 122 -40.00 103.67 21.94
CA GLY A 122 -38.59 103.30 21.77
C GLY A 122 -38.17 102.21 22.75
N LYS A 123 -38.43 102.42 24.04
CA LYS A 123 -38.15 101.43 25.11
C LYS A 123 -38.95 100.13 24.92
N THR A 124 -40.18 100.18 24.43
CA THR A 124 -40.97 98.98 24.12
C THR A 124 -40.38 98.18 22.94
N ILE A 125 -39.83 98.86 21.93
CA ILE A 125 -39.11 98.22 20.82
C ILE A 125 -37.79 97.62 21.32
N GLU A 126 -37.04 98.35 22.15
CA GLU A 126 -35.79 97.89 22.77
C GLU A 126 -36.00 96.64 23.64
N ILE A 127 -37.03 96.63 24.48
CA ILE A 127 -37.44 95.44 25.27
C ILE A 127 -37.74 94.25 24.35
N ARG A 128 -38.54 94.45 23.28
CA ARG A 128 -38.81 93.37 22.31
C ARG A 128 -37.56 92.86 21.62
N GLN A 129 -36.58 93.73 21.34
CA GLN A 129 -35.29 93.31 20.77
C GLN A 129 -34.50 92.46 21.78
N TYR A 130 -34.47 92.84 23.05
CA TYR A 130 -33.86 92.03 24.11
C TYR A 130 -34.58 90.71 24.34
N ASP A 131 -35.92 90.66 24.29
CA ASP A 131 -36.70 89.41 24.41
C ASP A 131 -36.40 88.45 23.26
N ILE A 132 -36.35 88.95 22.02
CA ILE A 132 -36.00 88.17 20.83
C ILE A 132 -34.55 87.67 20.92
N GLY A 133 -33.60 88.54 21.28
CA GLY A 133 -32.20 88.17 21.46
C GLY A 133 -32.00 87.12 22.56
N THR A 134 -32.67 87.28 23.70
CA THR A 134 -32.66 86.31 24.80
C THR A 134 -33.25 84.97 24.37
N SER A 135 -34.32 84.98 23.57
CA SER A 135 -34.94 83.78 23.02
C SER A 135 -34.02 83.05 22.03
N GLN A 136 -33.31 83.80 21.17
CA GLN A 136 -32.31 83.26 20.24
C GLN A 136 -31.13 82.64 20.99
N LEU A 137 -30.54 83.36 21.94
CA LEU A 137 -29.45 82.86 22.79
C LEU A 137 -29.85 81.62 23.58
N LYS A 138 -31.11 81.53 24.05
CA LYS A 138 -31.62 80.33 24.73
C LYS A 138 -31.78 79.14 23.78
N ALA A 139 -32.23 79.36 22.55
CA ALA A 139 -32.31 78.31 21.53
C ALA A 139 -30.92 77.81 21.12
N GLU A 140 -29.96 78.73 20.95
CA GLU A 140 -28.57 78.41 20.63
C GLU A 140 -27.88 77.67 21.79
N LYS A 141 -28.09 78.10 23.04
CA LYS A 141 -27.64 77.38 24.23
C LYS A 141 -28.13 75.93 24.24
N ASN A 142 -29.44 75.71 24.06
CA ASN A 142 -30.03 74.36 24.05
C ASN A 142 -29.45 73.50 22.91
N ARG A 143 -29.16 74.10 21.75
CA ARG A 143 -28.50 73.41 20.64
C ARG A 143 -27.08 72.99 21.01
N VAL A 144 -26.28 73.88 21.58
CA VAL A 144 -24.91 73.58 22.04
C VAL A 144 -24.91 72.52 23.15
N GLU A 145 -25.88 72.54 24.07
CA GLU A 145 -26.03 71.48 25.09
C GLU A 145 -26.36 70.12 24.44
N ASN A 146 -27.19 70.07 23.40
CA ASN A 146 -27.46 68.84 22.64
C ASN A 146 -26.21 68.36 21.87
N ASP A 147 -25.54 69.24 21.13
CA ASP A 147 -24.33 68.92 20.37
C ASP A 147 -23.20 68.43 21.31
N LEU A 148 -23.11 68.97 22.54
CA LEU A 148 -22.20 68.53 23.59
C LEU A 148 -22.56 67.12 24.12
N ASN A 149 -23.85 66.83 24.33
CA ASN A 149 -24.31 65.52 24.79
C ASN A 149 -24.08 64.43 23.72
N GLU A 150 -24.36 64.74 22.46
CA GLU A 150 -24.07 63.90 21.29
C GLU A 150 -22.56 63.60 21.20
N SER A 151 -21.71 64.63 21.27
CA SER A 151 -20.26 64.49 21.28
C SER A 151 -19.74 63.66 22.47
N LYS A 152 -20.34 63.83 23.66
CA LYS A 152 -20.00 63.04 24.85
C LYS A 152 -20.40 61.55 24.73
N TYR A 153 -21.49 61.27 24.04
CA TYR A 153 -21.90 59.89 23.71
C TYR A 153 -20.92 59.26 22.70
N GLN A 154 -20.58 59.98 21.64
CA GLN A 154 -19.58 59.54 20.65
C GLN A 154 -18.20 59.30 21.30
N PHE A 155 -17.77 60.18 22.22
CA PHE A 155 -16.52 60.02 22.95
C PHE A 155 -16.52 58.76 23.84
N SER A 156 -17.59 58.50 24.59
CA SER A 156 -17.73 57.25 25.38
C SER A 156 -17.68 56.00 24.50
N THR A 157 -18.29 56.05 23.32
CA THR A 157 -18.27 54.93 22.35
C THR A 157 -16.86 54.68 21.82
N LEU A 158 -16.15 55.74 21.39
CA LEU A 158 -14.77 55.67 20.92
C LEU A 158 -13.79 55.21 22.02
N GLU A 159 -13.97 55.62 23.28
CA GLU A 159 -13.20 55.07 24.41
C GLU A 159 -13.46 53.57 24.60
N GLY A 160 -14.70 53.11 24.42
CA GLY A 160 -15.07 51.70 24.49
C GLY A 160 -14.43 50.87 23.38
N GLU A 161 -14.44 51.37 22.14
CA GLU A 161 -13.78 50.75 20.99
C GLU A 161 -12.26 50.71 21.16
N HIS A 162 -11.64 51.83 21.56
CA HIS A 162 -10.20 51.89 21.85
C HIS A 162 -9.79 50.90 22.96
N ARG A 163 -10.62 50.72 23.99
CA ARG A 163 -10.38 49.72 25.05
C ARG A 163 -10.42 48.30 24.52
N LYS A 164 -11.44 47.94 23.71
CA LYS A 164 -11.53 46.63 23.04
C LYS A 164 -10.32 46.37 22.14
N MET A 165 -9.97 47.33 21.29
CA MET A 165 -8.84 47.23 20.36
C MET A 165 -7.52 47.03 21.10
N LYS A 166 -7.33 47.68 22.26
CA LYS A 166 -6.17 47.49 23.14
C LYS A 166 -6.13 46.09 23.79
N GLU A 167 -7.28 45.53 24.16
CA GLU A 167 -7.40 44.17 24.68
C GLU A 167 -7.15 43.11 23.60
N GLU A 168 -7.65 43.32 22.38
CA GLU A 168 -7.39 42.47 21.22
C GLU A 168 -5.92 42.49 20.82
N LEU A 169 -5.30 43.68 20.75
CA LEU A 169 -3.86 43.82 20.53
C LEU A 169 -3.05 43.05 21.57
N LYS A 170 -3.44 43.10 22.85
CA LYS A 170 -2.77 42.34 23.92
C LYS A 170 -2.93 40.84 23.75
N LYS A 171 -4.10 40.35 23.30
CA LYS A 171 -4.31 38.92 22.99
C LYS A 171 -3.43 38.49 21.82
N ILE A 172 -3.39 39.28 20.73
CA ILE A 172 -2.55 39.02 19.56
C ILE A 172 -1.06 38.96 19.96
N GLN A 173 -0.61 39.89 20.81
CA GLN A 173 0.75 39.87 21.36
C GLN A 173 1.04 38.55 22.09
N GLN A 174 0.15 38.13 23.01
CA GLN A 174 0.30 36.88 23.75
C GLN A 174 0.30 35.65 22.83
N THR A 175 -0.53 35.61 21.79
CA THR A 175 -0.53 34.53 20.80
C THR A 175 0.77 34.52 19.98
N ALA A 176 1.30 35.69 19.61
CA ALA A 176 2.57 35.80 18.90
C ALA A 176 3.76 35.33 19.76
N ASP A 177 3.78 35.66 21.04
CA ASP A 177 4.77 35.18 22.00
C ASP A 177 4.71 33.64 22.14
N THR A 178 3.51 33.05 22.23
CA THR A 178 3.33 31.58 22.27
C THR A 178 3.83 30.89 21.00
N LEU A 179 3.47 31.43 19.82
CA LEU A 179 3.90 30.89 18.52
C LEU A 179 5.42 31.00 18.32
N LEU A 180 6.07 32.01 18.91
CA LEU A 180 7.53 32.13 18.94
C LEU A 180 8.17 30.99 19.75
N CYS A 181 7.65 30.70 20.95
CA CYS A 181 8.12 29.58 21.76
C CYS A 181 7.90 28.23 21.05
N GLU A 182 6.72 27.99 20.47
CA GLU A 182 6.43 26.76 19.70
C GLU A 182 7.40 26.58 18.53
N LYS A 183 7.68 27.66 17.78
CA LYS A 183 8.68 27.66 16.71
C LYS A 183 10.08 27.30 17.23
N GLU A 184 10.49 27.83 18.38
CA GLU A 184 11.80 27.51 18.97
C GLU A 184 11.90 26.03 19.36
N THR A 185 10.87 25.46 19.99
CA THR A 185 10.78 24.03 20.30
C THR A 185 10.85 23.16 19.03
N LEU A 186 10.07 23.48 17.99
CA LEU A 186 10.11 22.74 16.72
C LEU A 186 11.48 22.81 16.03
N VAL A 187 12.21 23.93 16.14
CA VAL A 187 13.58 24.06 15.62
C VAL A 187 14.57 23.17 16.40
N GLU A 188 14.36 22.97 17.70
CA GLU A 188 15.17 22.04 18.51
C GLU A 188 14.86 20.58 18.19
N GLU A 189 13.58 20.22 18.04
CA GLU A 189 13.15 18.88 17.61
C GLU A 189 13.70 18.51 16.23
N ILE A 190 13.68 19.45 15.26
CA ILE A 190 14.26 19.24 13.93
C ILE A 190 15.78 19.01 14.01
N LYS A 191 16.51 19.71 14.89
CA LYS A 191 17.95 19.45 15.10
C LYS A 191 18.21 18.07 15.68
N LEU A 192 17.39 17.65 16.65
CA LEU A 192 17.50 16.33 17.29
C LEU A 192 17.19 15.19 16.32
N LEU A 193 16.12 15.33 15.53
CA LEU A 193 15.76 14.39 14.46
C LEU A 193 16.87 14.30 13.41
N LYS A 194 17.43 15.44 12.99
CA LYS A 194 18.54 15.43 12.03
C LYS A 194 19.76 14.68 12.58
N HIS A 195 20.20 14.98 13.79
CA HIS A 195 21.32 14.27 14.42
C HIS A 195 21.05 12.75 14.56
N THR A 196 19.80 12.37 14.82
CA THR A 196 19.38 10.96 14.87
C THR A 196 19.48 10.31 13.48
N ILE A 197 19.06 11.00 12.42
CA ILE A 197 19.20 10.54 11.03
C ILE A 197 20.67 10.38 10.67
N ASP A 198 21.50 11.41 10.89
CA ASP A 198 22.94 11.40 10.62
C ASP A 198 23.60 10.17 11.31
N THR A 199 23.25 9.90 12.57
CA THR A 199 23.74 8.72 13.33
C THR A 199 23.27 7.39 12.72
N LYS A 200 22.02 7.30 12.22
CA LYS A 200 21.51 6.09 11.58
C LYS A 200 22.06 5.87 10.17
N GLU A 201 22.42 6.92 9.46
CA GLU A 201 23.16 6.83 8.19
C GLU A 201 24.59 6.29 8.43
N GLU A 202 25.28 6.76 9.47
CA GLU A 202 26.58 6.20 9.89
C GLU A 202 26.49 4.71 10.29
N GLU A 203 25.52 4.32 11.13
CA GLU A 203 25.27 2.91 11.47
C GLU A 203 25.01 2.05 10.22
N MET A 204 24.22 2.57 9.28
CA MET A 204 23.87 1.86 8.04
C MET A 204 25.08 1.69 7.12
N ALA A 205 25.93 2.71 6.99
CA ALA A 205 27.16 2.65 6.21
C ALA A 205 28.15 1.61 6.78
N ILE A 206 28.26 1.53 8.11
CA ILE A 206 29.08 0.51 8.79
C ILE A 206 28.53 -0.90 8.52
N MET A 207 27.22 -1.12 8.65
CA MET A 207 26.61 -2.42 8.34
C MET A 207 26.74 -2.80 6.86
N GLN A 208 26.62 -1.85 5.93
CA GLN A 208 26.86 -2.10 4.50
C GLN A 208 28.30 -2.56 4.25
N SER A 209 29.30 -1.87 4.81
CA SER A 209 30.71 -2.29 4.71
C SER A 209 30.91 -3.71 5.25
N GLN A 210 30.38 -4.01 6.43
CA GLN A 210 30.48 -5.34 7.03
C GLN A 210 29.82 -6.42 6.15
N HIS A 211 28.69 -6.14 5.52
CA HIS A 211 28.06 -7.09 4.61
C HIS A 211 28.86 -7.27 3.31
N GLU A 212 29.48 -6.22 2.76
CA GLU A 212 30.36 -6.29 1.59
C GLU A 212 31.61 -7.15 1.87
N ASP A 213 32.22 -6.98 3.06
CA ASP A 213 33.36 -7.78 3.53
C ASP A 213 32.98 -9.26 3.68
N ASN A 214 31.88 -9.56 4.38
CA ASN A 214 31.36 -10.93 4.52
C ASN A 214 31.05 -11.60 3.16
N LEU A 215 30.54 -10.83 2.19
CA LEU A 215 30.29 -11.34 0.82
C LEU A 215 31.60 -11.63 0.07
N CYS A 216 32.66 -10.86 0.31
CA CYS A 216 33.99 -11.15 -0.23
C CYS A 216 34.59 -12.43 0.39
N GLU A 217 34.48 -12.61 1.70
CA GLU A 217 34.91 -13.84 2.39
C GLU A 217 34.17 -15.07 1.85
N LEU A 218 32.84 -15.05 1.81
CA LEU A 218 32.02 -16.14 1.26
C LEU A 218 32.34 -16.44 -0.21
N ARG A 219 32.62 -15.41 -1.02
CA ARG A 219 33.04 -15.61 -2.43
C ARG A 219 34.38 -16.33 -2.52
N ASN A 220 35.33 -16.02 -1.62
CA ASN A 220 36.62 -16.70 -1.55
C ASN A 220 36.45 -18.15 -1.07
N GLU A 221 35.64 -18.41 -0.05
CA GLU A 221 35.32 -19.77 0.41
C GLU A 221 34.69 -20.62 -0.69
N VAL A 222 33.73 -20.07 -1.43
CA VAL A 222 33.10 -20.74 -2.57
C VAL A 222 34.12 -21.05 -3.68
N SER A 223 35.08 -20.16 -3.93
CA SER A 223 36.17 -20.43 -4.88
C SER A 223 37.05 -21.58 -4.39
N MET A 224 37.50 -21.55 -3.12
CA MET A 224 38.33 -22.61 -2.54
C MET A 224 37.61 -23.97 -2.50
N LEU A 225 36.31 -23.98 -2.21
CA LEU A 225 35.49 -25.18 -2.24
C LEU A 225 35.32 -25.73 -3.66
N LYS A 226 35.21 -24.85 -4.67
CA LYS A 226 35.18 -25.25 -6.07
C LYS A 226 36.51 -25.85 -6.51
N ASP A 227 37.63 -25.19 -6.23
CA ASP A 227 38.97 -25.70 -6.56
C ASP A 227 39.23 -27.05 -5.87
N GLY A 228 38.79 -27.19 -4.61
CA GLY A 228 38.83 -28.44 -3.85
C GLY A 228 37.91 -29.54 -4.40
N LEU A 229 36.77 -29.18 -4.99
CA LEU A 229 35.87 -30.11 -5.68
C LEU A 229 36.49 -30.58 -7.00
N ASP A 230 37.03 -29.67 -7.81
CA ASP A 230 37.69 -29.99 -9.07
C ASP A 230 38.92 -30.90 -8.84
N ALA A 231 39.71 -30.63 -7.80
CA ALA A 231 40.82 -31.51 -7.39
C ALA A 231 40.33 -32.92 -6.96
N ARG A 232 39.23 -33.01 -6.19
CA ARG A 232 38.62 -34.31 -5.85
C ARG A 232 38.07 -35.03 -7.07
N GLN A 233 37.48 -34.32 -8.02
CA GLN A 233 36.98 -34.91 -9.26
C GLN A 233 38.12 -35.48 -10.11
N GLN A 234 39.27 -34.81 -10.18
CA GLN A 234 40.48 -35.35 -10.82
C GLN A 234 40.95 -36.66 -10.14
N VAL A 235 40.96 -36.71 -8.80
CA VAL A 235 41.29 -37.93 -8.05
C VAL A 235 40.27 -39.05 -8.31
N VAL A 236 38.97 -38.76 -8.35
CA VAL A 236 37.92 -39.74 -8.68
C VAL A 236 38.09 -40.28 -10.11
N ASN A 237 38.40 -39.42 -11.08
CA ASN A 237 38.65 -39.84 -12.46
C ASN A 237 39.87 -40.78 -12.53
N ALA A 238 40.99 -40.39 -11.91
CA ALA A 238 42.20 -41.21 -11.87
C ALA A 238 42.00 -42.56 -11.16
N LEU A 239 41.24 -42.60 -10.05
CA LEU A 239 40.87 -43.84 -9.36
C LEU A 239 39.93 -44.71 -10.22
N THR A 240 39.06 -44.09 -11.01
CA THR A 240 38.15 -44.78 -11.93
C THR A 240 38.92 -45.43 -13.08
N GLU A 241 39.90 -44.73 -13.66
CA GLU A 241 40.83 -45.27 -14.66
C GLU A 241 41.68 -46.42 -14.09
N GLN A 242 42.23 -46.25 -12.88
CA GLN A 242 42.96 -47.30 -12.18
C GLN A 242 42.08 -48.53 -11.88
N LEU A 243 40.82 -48.32 -11.49
CA LEU A 243 39.85 -49.39 -11.27
C LEU A 243 39.51 -50.10 -12.59
N GLY A 244 39.33 -49.38 -13.69
CA GLY A 244 39.15 -49.94 -15.03
C GLY A 244 40.32 -50.83 -15.43
N ALA A 245 41.54 -50.29 -15.42
CA ALA A 245 42.75 -51.04 -15.76
C ALA A 245 43.01 -52.24 -14.81
N THR A 246 42.62 -52.13 -13.54
CA THR A 246 42.70 -53.24 -12.58
C THR A 246 41.62 -54.30 -12.85
N THR A 247 40.44 -53.89 -13.28
CA THR A 247 39.33 -54.79 -13.66
C THR A 247 39.69 -55.56 -14.93
N GLU A 248 40.26 -54.90 -15.94
CA GLU A 248 40.79 -55.56 -17.15
C GLU A 248 41.91 -56.56 -16.84
N LYS A 249 42.87 -56.18 -15.98
CA LYS A 249 43.90 -57.11 -15.49
C LYS A 249 43.30 -58.29 -14.73
N SER A 250 42.31 -58.04 -13.86
CA SER A 250 41.60 -59.07 -13.11
C SER A 250 40.87 -60.04 -14.05
N ALA A 251 40.16 -59.52 -15.07
CA ALA A 251 39.54 -60.33 -16.10
C ALA A 251 40.56 -61.17 -16.88
N SER A 252 41.71 -60.59 -17.26
CA SER A 252 42.82 -61.32 -17.89
C SER A 252 43.39 -62.43 -17.00
N TYR A 253 43.56 -62.18 -15.69
CA TYR A 253 43.98 -63.20 -14.73
C TYR A 253 42.92 -64.29 -14.53
N CYS A 254 41.64 -63.94 -14.46
CA CYS A 254 40.55 -64.92 -14.43
C CYS A 254 40.57 -65.82 -15.67
N THR A 255 40.76 -65.25 -16.87
CA THR A 255 40.91 -66.04 -18.11
C THR A 255 42.12 -66.98 -18.03
N LYS A 256 43.29 -66.50 -17.61
CA LYS A 256 44.47 -67.34 -17.41
C LYS A 256 44.27 -68.43 -16.35
N ILE A 257 43.58 -68.15 -15.25
CA ILE A 257 43.25 -69.13 -14.21
C ILE A 257 42.29 -70.20 -14.76
N VAL A 258 41.36 -69.83 -15.65
CA VAL A 258 40.52 -70.80 -16.36
C VAL A 258 41.36 -71.66 -17.32
N GLU A 259 42.22 -71.05 -18.14
CA GLU A 259 43.14 -71.75 -19.05
C GLU A 259 44.09 -72.72 -18.31
N GLU A 260 44.71 -72.27 -17.20
CA GLU A 260 45.56 -73.10 -16.34
C GLU A 260 44.76 -74.18 -15.60
N SER A 261 43.52 -73.90 -15.18
CA SER A 261 42.64 -74.89 -14.55
C SER A 261 42.20 -75.97 -15.55
N GLU A 262 41.92 -75.59 -16.80
CA GLU A 262 41.66 -76.52 -17.91
C GLU A 262 42.91 -77.33 -18.29
N ALA A 263 44.09 -76.71 -18.37
CA ALA A 263 45.35 -77.40 -18.59
C ALA A 263 45.66 -78.37 -17.44
N SER A 264 45.42 -77.96 -16.20
CA SER A 264 45.52 -78.79 -15.00
C SER A 264 44.50 -79.93 -15.00
N ALA A 265 43.28 -79.70 -15.50
CA ALA A 265 42.26 -80.74 -15.66
C ALA A 265 42.65 -81.75 -16.75
N LYS A 266 43.21 -81.29 -17.88
CA LYS A 266 43.79 -82.15 -18.92
C LYS A 266 44.96 -82.97 -18.37
N MET A 267 45.92 -82.35 -17.67
CA MET A 267 47.01 -83.06 -17.00
C MET A 267 46.52 -84.06 -15.95
N ARG A 268 45.50 -83.74 -15.15
CA ARG A 268 44.86 -84.71 -14.24
C ARG A 268 44.22 -85.87 -15.00
N GLY A 269 43.59 -85.61 -16.15
CA GLY A 269 43.03 -86.63 -17.03
C GLY A 269 44.09 -87.53 -17.65
N GLU A 270 45.19 -86.97 -18.15
CA GLU A 270 46.34 -87.73 -18.66
C GLU A 270 47.04 -88.51 -17.56
N LEU A 271 47.24 -87.93 -16.38
CA LEU A 271 47.79 -88.62 -15.21
C LEU A 271 46.87 -89.77 -14.77
N LEU A 272 45.55 -89.60 -14.83
CA LEU A 272 44.59 -90.67 -14.55
C LEU A 272 44.64 -91.76 -15.63
N ARG A 273 44.79 -91.39 -16.91
CA ARG A 273 44.99 -92.36 -18.00
C ARG A 273 46.28 -93.14 -17.80
N VAL A 274 47.41 -92.46 -17.64
CA VAL A 274 48.72 -93.09 -17.37
C VAL A 274 48.69 -93.94 -16.10
N LYS A 275 47.99 -93.50 -15.03
CA LYS A 275 47.79 -94.32 -13.84
C LYS A 275 46.96 -95.57 -14.12
N ASN A 276 45.91 -95.48 -14.95
CA ASN A 276 45.14 -96.64 -15.37
C ASN A 276 45.96 -97.56 -16.29
N ASP A 277 46.76 -97.01 -17.21
CA ASP A 277 47.67 -97.75 -18.08
C ASP A 277 48.74 -98.47 -17.25
N VAL A 278 49.32 -97.82 -16.25
CA VAL A 278 50.26 -98.40 -15.28
C VAL A 278 49.57 -99.44 -14.39
N ASN A 279 48.34 -99.21 -13.91
CA ASN A 279 47.58 -100.20 -13.18
C ASN A 279 47.25 -101.43 -14.05
N ASN A 280 46.92 -101.22 -15.33
CA ASN A 280 46.65 -102.30 -16.28
C ASN A 280 47.93 -103.08 -16.57
N LEU A 281 49.06 -102.42 -16.84
CA LEU A 281 50.39 -103.02 -16.97
C LEU A 281 50.83 -103.73 -15.68
N GLN A 282 50.49 -103.20 -14.51
CA GLN A 282 50.77 -103.85 -13.23
C GLN A 282 49.87 -105.09 -13.05
N GLN A 283 48.60 -105.03 -13.42
CA GLN A 283 47.67 -106.16 -13.42
C GLN A 283 48.13 -107.23 -14.42
N GLU A 284 48.62 -106.83 -15.59
CA GLU A 284 49.14 -107.69 -16.65
C GLU A 284 50.47 -108.32 -16.23
N CYS A 285 51.39 -107.56 -15.61
CA CYS A 285 52.60 -108.06 -14.97
C CYS A 285 52.29 -109.00 -13.80
N LEU A 286 51.29 -108.72 -12.97
CA LEU A 286 50.83 -109.62 -11.90
C LEU A 286 50.19 -110.89 -12.47
N THR A 287 49.46 -110.79 -13.58
CA THR A 287 48.87 -111.93 -14.29
C THR A 287 49.95 -112.77 -14.97
N LEU A 288 50.95 -112.15 -15.59
CA LEU A 288 52.15 -112.79 -16.13
C LEU A 288 53.00 -113.40 -15.03
N HIS A 289 53.15 -112.75 -13.87
CA HIS A 289 53.88 -113.30 -12.73
C HIS A 289 53.14 -114.47 -12.10
N ALA A 290 51.81 -114.41 -11.98
CA ALA A 290 50.98 -115.55 -11.59
C ALA A 290 51.02 -116.68 -12.63
N PHE A 291 51.11 -116.36 -13.93
CA PHE A 291 51.25 -117.32 -15.01
C PHE A 291 52.65 -117.96 -15.04
N VAL A 292 53.71 -117.18 -14.78
CA VAL A 292 55.08 -117.68 -14.55
C VAL A 292 55.12 -118.56 -13.32
N GLY A 293 54.57 -118.14 -12.18
CA GLY A 293 54.45 -119.00 -10.99
C GLY A 293 53.58 -120.24 -11.25
N THR A 294 52.59 -120.17 -12.14
CA THR A 294 51.83 -121.34 -12.60
C THR A 294 52.71 -122.26 -13.45
N ILE A 295 53.54 -121.72 -14.35
CA ILE A 295 54.51 -122.48 -15.15
C ILE A 295 55.59 -123.09 -14.26
N GLU A 296 56.16 -122.34 -13.30
CA GLU A 296 57.15 -122.82 -12.33
C GLU A 296 56.57 -123.97 -11.49
N ASN A 297 55.33 -123.85 -11.02
CA ASN A 297 54.64 -124.96 -10.35
C ASN A 297 54.37 -126.15 -11.30
N HIS A 298 54.07 -125.94 -12.58
CA HIS A 298 53.97 -127.02 -13.57
C HIS A 298 55.33 -127.65 -13.89
N VAL A 299 56.42 -126.87 -13.89
CA VAL A 299 57.80 -127.36 -14.08
C VAL A 299 58.20 -128.18 -12.87
N LEU A 300 58.03 -127.69 -11.64
CA LEU A 300 58.26 -128.46 -10.41
C LEU A 300 57.41 -129.73 -10.36
N PHE A 301 56.14 -129.67 -10.74
CA PHE A 301 55.27 -130.85 -10.85
C PHE A 301 55.77 -131.84 -11.93
N LEU A 302 56.26 -131.35 -13.06
CA LEU A 302 56.83 -132.20 -14.12
C LEU A 302 58.21 -132.75 -13.75
N GLU A 303 59.02 -132.02 -12.97
CA GLU A 303 60.30 -132.45 -12.42
C GLU A 303 60.10 -133.52 -11.35
N GLU A 304 59.24 -133.29 -10.35
CA GLU A 304 58.84 -134.29 -9.36
C GLU A 304 58.23 -135.52 -10.03
N ARG A 305 57.38 -135.33 -11.06
CA ARG A 305 56.84 -136.44 -11.85
C ARG A 305 57.91 -137.15 -12.67
N ASN A 306 58.93 -136.46 -13.17
CA ASN A 306 60.07 -137.05 -13.88
C ASN A 306 60.97 -137.84 -12.93
N GLU A 307 61.27 -137.32 -11.73
CA GLU A 307 62.02 -138.05 -10.71
C GLU A 307 61.27 -139.32 -10.27
N ASN A 308 59.95 -139.23 -10.08
CA ASN A 308 59.11 -140.40 -9.80
C ASN A 308 59.10 -141.40 -10.98
N LEU A 309 59.03 -140.93 -12.23
CA LEU A 309 59.17 -141.77 -13.43
C LEU A 309 60.56 -142.40 -13.55
N PHE A 310 61.61 -141.66 -13.22
CA PHE A 310 63.00 -142.12 -13.25
C PHE A 310 63.26 -143.18 -12.18
N CYS A 311 62.75 -142.97 -10.95
CA CYS A 311 62.73 -143.97 -9.89
C CYS A 311 61.94 -145.23 -10.31
N PHE A 312 60.78 -145.07 -10.96
CA PHE A 312 59.98 -146.18 -11.48
C PHE A 312 60.70 -146.96 -12.60
N ILE A 313 61.34 -146.26 -13.54
CA ILE A 313 62.15 -146.85 -14.62
C ILE A 313 63.37 -147.57 -14.05
N ASN A 314 64.07 -147.00 -13.06
CA ASN A 314 65.20 -147.65 -12.39
C ASN A 314 64.75 -148.92 -11.63
N ALA A 315 63.62 -148.86 -10.93
CA ALA A 315 63.05 -150.03 -10.26
C ALA A 315 62.64 -151.14 -11.24
N LEU A 316 62.03 -150.78 -12.38
CA LEU A 316 61.75 -151.72 -13.47
C LEU A 316 63.02 -152.29 -14.09
N THR A 317 64.02 -151.47 -14.35
CA THR A 317 65.30 -151.87 -14.96
C THR A 317 66.04 -152.86 -14.06
N ALA A 318 66.13 -152.58 -12.75
CA ALA A 318 66.71 -153.51 -11.78
C ALA A 318 65.96 -154.86 -11.75
N LYS A 319 64.63 -154.85 -11.90
CA LYS A 319 63.80 -156.06 -11.93
C LYS A 319 63.94 -156.84 -13.24
N ILE A 320 64.15 -156.16 -14.37
CA ILE A 320 64.47 -156.76 -15.68
C ILE A 320 65.86 -157.39 -15.67
N VAL A 321 66.88 -156.73 -15.12
CA VAL A 321 68.24 -157.29 -14.99
C VAL A 321 68.22 -158.57 -14.15
N ALA A 322 67.50 -158.58 -13.01
CA ALA A 322 67.32 -159.79 -12.20
C ALA A 322 66.59 -160.94 -12.94
N MET A 323 65.67 -160.61 -13.87
CA MET A 323 65.06 -161.60 -14.77
C MET A 323 66.03 -162.09 -15.85
N GLN A 324 66.94 -161.26 -16.36
CA GLN A 324 67.93 -161.68 -17.35
C GLN A 324 68.97 -162.63 -16.75
N ASP A 325 69.51 -162.33 -15.56
CA ASP A 325 70.44 -163.21 -14.82
C ASP A 325 69.83 -164.62 -14.56
N THR A 326 68.51 -164.68 -14.33
CA THR A 326 67.82 -165.97 -14.10
C THR A 326 67.56 -166.73 -15.40
N PHE A 327 67.35 -166.05 -16.54
CA PHE A 327 67.27 -166.70 -17.85
C PHE A 327 68.64 -167.21 -18.36
N GLU A 328 69.73 -166.48 -18.12
CA GLU A 328 71.08 -166.92 -18.54
C GLU A 328 71.49 -168.22 -17.82
N LYS A 329 71.22 -168.34 -16.52
CA LYS A 329 71.42 -169.59 -15.75
C LYS A 329 70.69 -170.78 -16.36
N ILE A 330 69.39 -170.65 -16.61
CA ILE A 330 68.56 -171.72 -17.20
C ILE A 330 69.11 -172.15 -18.58
N THR A 331 69.66 -171.20 -19.34
CA THR A 331 70.23 -171.44 -20.68
C THR A 331 71.58 -172.16 -20.62
N HIS A 332 72.34 -171.99 -19.53
CA HIS A 332 73.59 -172.72 -19.28
C HIS A 332 73.33 -174.20 -18.98
N ASP A 333 72.44 -174.47 -18.03
CA ASP A 333 72.13 -175.82 -17.55
C ASP A 333 71.62 -176.74 -18.70
N LEU A 334 70.72 -176.22 -19.56
CA LEU A 334 70.19 -176.95 -20.73
C LEU A 334 71.26 -177.29 -21.79
N ARG A 335 72.34 -176.49 -21.87
CA ARG A 335 73.43 -176.73 -22.83
C ARG A 335 74.35 -177.86 -22.36
N GLU A 336 74.53 -178.00 -21.04
CA GLU A 336 75.35 -179.07 -20.46
C GLU A 336 74.67 -180.45 -20.58
N GLU A 337 73.34 -180.50 -20.45
CA GLU A 337 72.55 -181.73 -20.62
C GLU A 337 72.59 -182.28 -22.06
N CYS A 338 72.56 -181.40 -23.08
CA CYS A 338 72.69 -181.81 -24.48
C CYS A 338 74.05 -182.46 -24.78
N ASN A 339 75.14 -181.89 -24.28
CA ASN A 339 76.50 -182.41 -24.52
C ASN A 339 76.70 -183.84 -23.98
N GLN A 340 75.98 -184.21 -22.90
CA GLN A 340 76.05 -185.57 -22.34
C GLN A 340 75.34 -186.61 -23.22
N ARG A 341 74.26 -186.22 -23.92
CA ARG A 341 73.54 -187.10 -24.86
C ARG A 341 74.35 -187.40 -26.12
N ASP A 342 75.05 -186.42 -26.69
CA ASP A 342 75.87 -186.62 -27.89
C ASP A 342 77.02 -187.62 -27.66
N ALA A 343 77.62 -187.62 -26.46
CA ALA A 343 78.68 -188.56 -26.08
C ALA A 343 78.22 -190.03 -25.98
N GLU A 344 76.92 -190.28 -25.87
CA GLU A 344 76.35 -191.64 -25.83
C GLU A 344 76.06 -192.19 -27.24
N ILE A 345 75.75 -191.30 -28.20
CA ILE A 345 75.50 -191.66 -29.61
C ILE A 345 76.76 -192.19 -30.29
N GLU A 346 77.93 -191.57 -30.07
CA GLU A 346 79.20 -192.01 -30.67
C GLU A 346 79.64 -193.42 -30.22
N ARG A 347 79.27 -193.84 -28.99
CA ARG A 347 79.56 -195.21 -28.53
C ARG A 347 78.71 -196.27 -29.25
N MET A 348 77.56 -195.91 -29.80
CA MET A 348 76.73 -196.85 -30.57
C MET A 348 77.29 -197.08 -31.98
N LYS A 349 77.80 -196.03 -32.64
CA LYS A 349 78.40 -196.11 -33.99
C LYS A 349 79.59 -197.07 -34.05
N ALA A 350 80.49 -197.00 -33.06
CA ALA A 350 81.66 -197.89 -32.99
C ALA A 350 81.31 -199.39 -32.89
N ARG A 351 80.07 -199.73 -32.51
CA ARG A 351 79.58 -201.12 -32.41
C ARG A 351 79.04 -201.64 -33.74
N GLU A 352 78.74 -200.75 -34.70
CA GLU A 352 78.18 -201.06 -36.01
C GLU A 352 79.28 -201.47 -37.02
N GLU A 353 80.42 -200.77 -37.03
CA GLU A 353 81.58 -201.11 -37.89
C GLU A 353 82.12 -202.53 -37.62
N GLN A 354 82.05 -202.99 -36.37
CA GLN A 354 82.53 -204.32 -35.98
C GLN A 354 81.67 -205.46 -36.54
N LEU A 355 80.41 -205.18 -36.94
CA LEU A 355 79.50 -206.15 -37.58
C LEU A 355 79.63 -206.16 -39.11
N LEU A 356 80.06 -205.06 -39.73
CA LEU A 356 80.23 -204.98 -41.19
C LEU A 356 81.41 -205.80 -41.70
N SER A 357 82.49 -205.90 -40.92
CA SER A 357 83.71 -206.61 -41.34
C SER A 357 83.54 -208.14 -41.44
N SER A 358 82.71 -208.73 -40.57
CA SER A 358 82.44 -210.19 -40.58
C SER A 358 81.50 -210.63 -41.70
N LEU A 359 80.76 -209.70 -42.32
CA LEU A 359 79.86 -209.99 -43.43
C LEU A 359 80.65 -210.28 -44.73
N SER A 360 81.74 -209.56 -44.99
CA SER A 360 82.53 -209.63 -46.23
C SER A 360 83.14 -211.01 -46.49
N GLU A 361 83.68 -211.69 -45.47
CA GLU A 361 84.23 -213.05 -45.61
C GLU A 361 83.17 -214.12 -45.96
N THR A 362 81.90 -213.84 -45.63
CA THR A 362 80.75 -214.69 -46.02
C THR A 362 80.24 -214.43 -47.43
N GLN A 363 80.80 -213.43 -48.12
CA GLN A 363 80.53 -213.12 -49.52
C GLN A 363 81.45 -213.88 -50.50
N LYS A 364 82.27 -214.82 -49.99
CA LYS A 364 82.48 -216.19 -50.51
C LYS A 364 83.03 -216.32 -51.96
N LYS A 365 83.78 -217.37 -52.33
CA LYS A 365 83.39 -218.80 -52.28
C LYS A 365 81.99 -219.09 -52.88
N LEU A 366 81.33 -218.09 -53.48
CA LEU A 366 80.04 -218.15 -54.17
C LEU A 366 80.29 -218.19 -55.68
N HIS A 367 81.17 -217.30 -56.16
CA HIS A 367 81.48 -217.18 -57.58
C HIS A 367 82.30 -218.37 -58.15
N THR A 368 82.94 -219.18 -57.29
CA THR A 368 83.55 -220.47 -57.68
C THR A 368 82.53 -221.55 -58.04
N SER A 369 81.22 -221.27 -57.94
CA SER A 369 80.13 -222.24 -58.16
C SER A 369 79.26 -221.95 -59.38
N GLU A 370 79.46 -220.82 -60.08
CA GLU A 370 78.50 -220.34 -61.09
C GLU A 370 78.90 -220.66 -62.55
N GLU A 371 80.19 -220.85 -62.85
CA GLU A 371 80.66 -221.07 -64.23
C GLU A 371 80.63 -222.54 -64.71
N THR A 372 80.43 -223.51 -63.82
CA THR A 372 80.25 -224.93 -64.22
C THR A 372 78.94 -225.23 -64.93
N THR A 373 77.97 -224.30 -64.91
CA THR A 373 76.57 -224.60 -65.23
C THR A 373 76.15 -224.10 -66.63
N ALA A 374 76.85 -223.12 -67.21
CA ALA A 374 76.37 -222.37 -68.37
C ALA A 374 76.69 -222.97 -69.76
N GLN A 375 77.49 -224.05 -69.87
CA GLN A 375 77.88 -224.62 -71.18
C GLN A 375 77.35 -226.02 -71.52
N LEU A 376 76.65 -226.72 -70.61
CA LEU A 376 75.97 -227.98 -70.95
C LEU A 376 74.55 -227.78 -71.52
N GLU A 377 73.84 -226.72 -71.15
CA GLU A 377 72.43 -226.53 -71.53
C GLU A 377 72.22 -226.25 -73.03
N LYS A 378 73.27 -225.89 -73.79
CA LYS A 378 73.15 -225.66 -75.24
C LYS A 378 73.31 -226.92 -76.10
N GLN A 379 73.54 -228.10 -75.50
CA GLN A 379 73.74 -229.36 -76.24
C GLN A 379 72.55 -230.33 -76.19
N ILE A 380 71.57 -230.17 -75.27
CA ILE A 380 70.43 -231.10 -75.11
C ILE A 380 69.08 -230.42 -75.43
N ALA A 381 69.07 -229.52 -76.42
CA ALA A 381 67.84 -229.19 -77.16
C ALA A 381 67.51 -230.22 -78.26
N ILE A 382 68.38 -231.23 -78.46
CA ILE A 382 68.32 -232.20 -79.57
C ILE A 382 67.86 -233.60 -79.15
N SER A 383 67.91 -233.96 -77.86
CA SER A 383 67.62 -235.34 -77.39
C SER A 383 66.33 -235.46 -76.57
N ARG A 384 65.31 -234.66 -76.92
CA ARG A 384 63.98 -234.67 -76.27
C ARG A 384 62.92 -235.44 -77.06
N GLU A 385 63.33 -236.23 -78.06
CA GLU A 385 62.42 -236.94 -79.00
C GLU A 385 62.47 -238.49 -78.95
N GLU A 386 63.32 -239.12 -78.12
CA GLU A 386 63.44 -240.59 -78.04
C GLU A 386 63.22 -241.17 -76.62
N GLN A 387 62.08 -240.89 -75.96
CA GLN A 387 61.56 -241.84 -74.96
C GLN A 387 60.05 -241.77 -74.61
N GLU A 388 59.21 -241.06 -75.37
CA GLU A 388 57.75 -241.11 -75.17
C GLU A 388 57.10 -242.37 -75.81
N ALA A 389 57.86 -243.14 -76.60
CA ALA A 389 57.41 -244.38 -77.17
C ALA A 389 57.88 -245.60 -76.34
N LEU A 390 56.90 -246.23 -75.65
CA LEU A 390 56.79 -247.69 -75.45
C LEU A 390 57.85 -248.37 -74.53
N THR A 391 57.51 -249.27 -73.59
CA THR A 391 56.22 -249.88 -73.22
C THR A 391 56.26 -250.41 -71.78
N SER A 392 55.14 -250.33 -71.07
CA SER A 392 54.65 -251.24 -70.01
C SER A 392 55.61 -252.25 -69.34
N GLU A 393 56.33 -251.81 -68.30
CA GLU A 393 56.79 -252.69 -67.21
C GLU A 393 56.80 -251.85 -65.90
N LEU A 394 55.80 -251.90 -64.99
CA LEU A 394 55.18 -252.99 -64.20
C LEU A 394 55.83 -253.18 -62.81
N ASN A 395 55.30 -252.43 -61.82
CA ASN A 395 55.16 -252.76 -60.38
C ASN A 395 56.40 -252.89 -59.44
N ALA A 396 56.17 -252.40 -58.20
CA ALA A 396 56.84 -252.67 -56.90
C ALA A 396 57.98 -251.73 -56.39
N THR A 397 57.96 -251.50 -55.06
CA THR A 397 58.89 -250.73 -54.17
C THR A 397 59.04 -249.21 -54.43
N GLN A 398 59.74 -248.33 -53.67
CA GLN A 398 60.63 -248.40 -52.48
C GLN A 398 60.52 -247.09 -51.60
N SER A 399 61.33 -246.92 -50.53
CA SER A 399 61.09 -246.06 -49.33
C SER A 399 62.10 -244.89 -49.08
N ASN A 400 61.78 -243.97 -48.14
CA ASN A 400 62.60 -243.52 -46.97
C ASN A 400 63.22 -242.08 -46.81
N LEU A 401 63.54 -241.73 -45.52
CA LEU A 401 64.51 -240.72 -44.94
C LEU A 401 64.25 -239.16 -45.00
N SER A 402 64.76 -238.27 -44.10
CA SER A 402 65.06 -238.26 -42.61
C SER A 402 65.78 -236.98 -42.09
N ALA A 403 65.68 -236.66 -40.77
CA ALA A 403 66.74 -236.13 -39.85
C ALA A 403 67.40 -234.74 -40.11
N MET A 404 68.10 -234.02 -39.18
CA MET A 404 68.44 -234.02 -37.72
C MET A 404 69.06 -232.61 -37.39
N ASN A 405 69.45 -232.16 -36.18
CA ASN A 405 68.99 -232.25 -34.77
C ASN A 405 70.00 -231.47 -33.85
N GLN A 406 69.57 -230.99 -32.66
CA GLN A 406 70.39 -230.42 -31.53
C GLN A 406 71.19 -229.12 -31.83
N LYS A 407 71.41 -228.17 -30.90
CA LYS A 407 71.38 -228.10 -29.42
C LYS A 407 70.71 -226.76 -28.97
N TYR A 408 69.88 -226.57 -27.94
CA TYR A 408 69.50 -227.31 -26.72
C TYR A 408 70.60 -227.39 -25.62
N GLU A 409 70.19 -227.18 -24.35
CA GLU A 409 70.99 -227.42 -23.12
C GLU A 409 72.21 -226.52 -22.82
N GLU A 410 71.99 -225.20 -22.68
CA GLU A 410 72.74 -224.33 -21.74
C GLU A 410 72.03 -222.95 -21.57
N SER A 411 70.72 -222.87 -21.30
CA SER A 411 69.99 -223.48 -20.18
C SER A 411 70.68 -223.32 -18.82
N GLN A 412 69.95 -222.72 -17.88
CA GLN A 412 69.98 -223.13 -16.47
C GLN A 412 71.35 -223.12 -15.76
N LYS A 413 72.10 -222.03 -15.92
CA LYS A 413 72.52 -221.29 -14.72
C LYS A 413 71.74 -219.98 -14.65
N GLN A 414 70.52 -220.04 -14.13
CA GLN A 414 70.22 -220.01 -12.69
C GLN A 414 70.64 -218.67 -12.08
N ILE A 415 69.72 -217.80 -11.66
CA ILE A 415 68.75 -218.04 -10.57
C ILE A 415 69.51 -218.38 -9.28
N MET A 416 69.96 -217.35 -8.56
CA MET A 416 69.95 -217.28 -7.07
C MET A 416 70.57 -215.99 -6.48
N GLU A 417 70.74 -214.92 -7.27
CA GLU A 417 70.98 -213.55 -6.72
C GLU A 417 69.82 -212.58 -7.00
N MET A 418 68.62 -213.14 -7.00
CA MET A 418 67.49 -212.51 -6.31
C MET A 418 67.76 -212.61 -4.80
N ASN A 419 68.43 -211.61 -4.20
CA ASN A 419 68.32 -211.24 -2.78
C ASN A 419 69.16 -210.00 -2.37
N ASN A 420 68.77 -208.81 -2.85
CA ASN A 420 68.59 -207.60 -2.01
C ASN A 420 68.11 -206.44 -2.90
N PHE A 421 66.85 -205.99 -2.93
CA PHE A 421 65.80 -205.83 -1.90
C PHE A 421 65.92 -204.51 -1.10
N LEU A 422 65.00 -203.59 -1.45
CA LEU A 422 64.51 -202.39 -0.73
C LEU A 422 65.34 -201.10 -0.66
N GLY A 423 64.63 -200.00 -1.00
CA GLY A 423 64.94 -198.61 -0.60
C GLY A 423 65.87 -197.86 -1.56
N MET A 424 65.58 -196.62 -2.00
CA MET A 424 64.43 -195.73 -1.79
C MET A 424 64.18 -194.95 -3.09
N SER A 425 62.95 -194.80 -3.59
CA SER A 425 61.90 -193.88 -3.13
C SER A 425 62.25 -192.38 -3.18
N ARG A 426 61.42 -191.63 -3.92
CA ARG A 426 61.03 -190.22 -3.71
C ARG A 426 62.13 -189.14 -3.87
N ALA A 427 62.27 -188.62 -5.09
CA ALA A 427 62.83 -187.27 -5.32
C ALA A 427 62.19 -186.49 -6.51
N GLU A 428 61.59 -187.17 -7.49
CA GLU A 428 61.08 -186.57 -8.75
C GLU A 428 59.85 -185.64 -8.62
N GLY A 429 59.39 -185.34 -7.40
CA GLY A 429 58.19 -184.52 -7.14
C GLY A 429 58.45 -183.14 -6.52
N LYS A 430 59.70 -182.67 -6.43
CA LYS A 430 60.04 -181.42 -5.72
C LYS A 430 60.56 -180.25 -6.57
N ALA A 431 61.06 -180.49 -7.78
CA ALA A 431 61.70 -179.44 -8.59
C ALA A 431 60.73 -178.48 -9.29
N GLU A 432 59.46 -178.86 -9.47
CA GLU A 432 58.52 -178.14 -10.34
C GLU A 432 57.58 -177.18 -9.59
N ASN A 433 57.29 -177.44 -8.30
CA ASN A 433 56.39 -176.61 -7.50
C ASN A 433 57.06 -175.34 -6.93
N GLU A 434 58.39 -175.30 -6.85
CA GLU A 434 59.16 -174.18 -6.30
C GLU A 434 59.22 -172.97 -7.28
N LYS A 435 59.11 -173.24 -8.58
CA LYS A 435 59.10 -172.20 -9.64
C LYS A 435 57.80 -171.40 -9.71
N LEU A 436 56.66 -171.97 -9.29
CA LEU A 436 55.35 -171.31 -9.33
C LEU A 436 55.10 -170.36 -8.14
N TYR A 437 55.70 -170.65 -6.97
CA TYR A 437 55.49 -169.84 -5.75
C TYR A 437 56.13 -168.43 -5.86
N LEU A 438 57.29 -168.32 -6.52
CA LEU A 438 58.00 -167.05 -6.71
C LEU A 438 57.25 -166.04 -7.59
N LEU A 439 56.46 -166.51 -8.56
CA LEU A 439 55.72 -165.62 -9.47
C LEU A 439 54.59 -164.86 -8.75
N THR A 440 53.88 -165.52 -7.83
CA THR A 440 52.75 -164.96 -7.07
C THR A 440 53.20 -163.82 -6.15
N ILE A 441 54.34 -163.96 -5.47
CA ILE A 441 54.88 -162.94 -4.56
C ILE A 441 55.18 -161.62 -5.28
N HIS A 442 55.65 -161.69 -6.53
CA HIS A 442 55.99 -160.50 -7.30
C HIS A 442 54.78 -159.70 -7.82
N LEU A 443 53.60 -160.31 -7.93
CA LEU A 443 52.37 -159.63 -8.38
C LEU A 443 51.70 -158.85 -7.24
N SER A 444 51.56 -159.42 -6.04
CA SER A 444 50.93 -158.72 -4.90
C SER A 444 51.70 -157.47 -4.44
N SER A 445 53.01 -157.42 -4.68
CA SER A 445 53.85 -156.23 -4.43
C SER A 445 53.52 -155.02 -5.33
N PHE A 446 52.83 -155.23 -6.45
CA PHE A 446 52.52 -154.17 -7.42
C PHE A 446 51.27 -153.36 -7.01
N GLU A 447 50.18 -154.04 -6.60
CA GLU A 447 48.92 -153.38 -6.20
C GLU A 447 49.11 -152.39 -5.03
N GLU A 448 49.90 -152.77 -4.02
CA GLU A 448 50.11 -151.93 -2.83
C GLU A 448 50.80 -150.58 -3.15
N SER A 449 51.60 -150.55 -4.22
CA SER A 449 52.28 -149.32 -4.67
C SER A 449 51.29 -148.36 -5.36
N CYS A 450 50.35 -148.87 -6.14
CA CYS A 450 49.29 -148.05 -6.76
C CYS A 450 48.37 -147.42 -5.71
N GLY A 451 48.05 -148.13 -4.62
CA GLY A 451 47.19 -147.61 -3.55
C GLY A 451 47.77 -146.42 -2.78
N ARG A 452 49.10 -146.34 -2.63
CA ARG A 452 49.77 -145.19 -1.97
C ARG A 452 49.69 -143.91 -2.82
N MET A 453 49.78 -144.03 -4.14
CA MET A 453 49.76 -142.90 -5.10
C MET A 453 48.44 -142.10 -5.05
N TRP A 454 47.29 -142.76 -4.87
CA TRP A 454 45.98 -142.09 -4.95
C TRP A 454 45.71 -141.12 -3.79
N ARG A 455 46.27 -141.37 -2.59
CA ARG A 455 46.05 -140.50 -1.42
C ARG A 455 46.74 -139.14 -1.56
N PHE A 456 47.99 -139.13 -2.05
CA PHE A 456 48.81 -137.93 -2.17
C PHE A 456 48.16 -136.83 -3.04
N VAL A 457 47.50 -137.23 -4.14
CA VAL A 457 46.83 -136.29 -5.06
C VAL A 457 45.62 -135.61 -4.40
N SER A 458 44.92 -136.28 -3.48
CA SER A 458 43.69 -135.76 -2.88
C SER A 458 43.94 -134.66 -1.84
N ASP A 459 45.01 -134.77 -1.06
CA ASP A 459 45.30 -133.80 0.01
C ASP A 459 45.77 -132.44 -0.56
N ALA A 460 46.49 -132.45 -1.69
CA ALA A 460 46.98 -131.25 -2.36
C ALA A 460 45.85 -130.31 -2.85
N GLN A 461 44.69 -130.85 -3.26
CA GLN A 461 43.56 -130.05 -3.75
C GLN A 461 42.86 -129.25 -2.64
N MET A 462 42.84 -129.73 -1.39
CA MET A 462 42.09 -129.09 -0.30
C MET A 462 42.74 -127.80 0.20
N SER A 463 44.08 -127.75 0.30
CA SER A 463 44.80 -126.54 0.76
C SER A 463 44.56 -125.34 -0.15
N MET A 464 44.48 -125.55 -1.47
CA MET A 464 44.30 -124.48 -2.47
C MET A 464 42.98 -123.71 -2.33
N MET A 465 41.94 -124.35 -1.77
CA MET A 465 40.62 -123.72 -1.57
C MET A 465 40.59 -122.78 -0.37
N GLN A 466 41.38 -123.07 0.67
CA GLN A 466 41.41 -122.31 1.93
C GLN A 466 41.94 -120.88 1.72
N GLU A 467 42.97 -120.71 0.89
CA GLU A 467 43.69 -119.45 0.72
C GLU A 467 42.85 -118.35 0.05
N LYS A 468 42.02 -118.73 -0.94
CA LYS A 468 41.18 -117.81 -1.72
C LYS A 468 40.10 -117.11 -0.88
N TYR A 469 39.69 -117.70 0.24
CA TYR A 469 38.64 -117.15 1.10
C TYR A 469 39.11 -115.91 1.89
N ASN A 470 40.35 -115.90 2.36
CA ASN A 470 40.85 -114.86 3.28
C ASN A 470 41.00 -113.48 2.60
N TYR A 471 41.40 -113.45 1.32
CA TYR A 471 41.63 -112.21 0.55
C TYR A 471 40.38 -111.33 0.40
N ILE A 472 39.20 -111.95 0.31
CA ILE A 472 37.93 -111.23 0.08
C ILE A 472 37.51 -110.43 1.33
N LEU A 473 37.78 -110.95 2.53
CA LEU A 473 37.33 -110.38 3.80
C LEU A 473 38.01 -109.04 4.13
N GLU A 474 39.31 -108.93 3.84
CA GLU A 474 40.14 -107.78 4.20
C GLU A 474 39.77 -106.50 3.41
N THR A 475 39.37 -106.69 2.14
CA THR A 475 38.98 -105.59 1.24
C THR A 475 37.73 -104.83 1.73
N PHE A 476 36.80 -105.52 2.39
CA PHE A 476 35.52 -104.93 2.84
C PHE A 476 35.68 -103.97 4.05
N LEU A 477 36.67 -104.22 4.92
CA LEU A 477 36.86 -103.45 6.15
C LEU A 477 37.39 -102.03 5.91
N VAL A 478 38.14 -101.80 4.82
CA VAL A 478 38.73 -100.50 4.48
C VAL A 478 37.67 -99.48 4.08
N PHE A 479 36.65 -99.90 3.31
CA PHE A 479 35.57 -99.04 2.82
C PHE A 479 34.77 -98.40 3.96
N SER A 480 34.42 -99.18 4.98
CA SER A 480 33.56 -98.75 6.10
C SER A 480 34.14 -97.60 6.93
N ARG A 481 35.47 -97.45 7.01
CA ARG A 481 36.10 -96.34 7.77
C ARG A 481 35.95 -94.97 7.11
N GLN A 482 35.90 -94.89 5.78
CA GLN A 482 35.88 -93.60 5.06
C GLN A 482 34.54 -92.86 5.17
N VAL A 483 33.44 -93.59 5.40
CA VAL A 483 32.09 -93.00 5.46
C VAL A 483 31.89 -92.19 6.74
N VAL A 484 32.32 -92.71 7.90
CA VAL A 484 32.13 -92.08 9.22
C VAL A 484 32.80 -90.71 9.32
N GLN A 485 33.96 -90.52 8.67
CA GLN A 485 34.75 -89.31 8.78
C GLN A 485 34.12 -88.08 8.09
N ARG A 486 33.19 -88.29 7.14
CA ARG A 486 32.49 -87.20 6.41
C ARG A 486 31.29 -86.62 7.17
N THR A 487 30.72 -87.35 8.12
CA THR A 487 29.52 -86.91 8.85
C THR A 487 29.85 -85.83 9.89
N VAL A 488 31.02 -85.93 10.53
CA VAL A 488 31.44 -85.06 11.64
C VAL A 488 31.69 -83.60 11.18
N THR A 489 32.18 -83.39 9.96
CA THR A 489 32.45 -82.04 9.43
C THR A 489 31.19 -81.25 9.08
N TYR A 490 30.07 -81.92 8.81
CA TYR A 490 28.82 -81.26 8.42
C TYR A 490 28.11 -80.59 9.60
N GLU A 491 28.27 -81.11 10.82
CA GLU A 491 27.62 -80.57 12.03
C GLU A 491 28.28 -79.28 12.56
N SER A 492 29.59 -79.10 12.33
CA SER A 492 30.31 -77.89 12.75
C SER A 492 29.91 -76.64 11.96
N GLU A 493 29.64 -76.77 10.66
CA GLU A 493 29.29 -75.65 9.78
C GLU A 493 27.95 -75.00 10.19
N ASN A 494 26.95 -75.84 10.50
CA ASN A 494 25.59 -75.40 10.83
C ASN A 494 25.51 -74.52 12.09
N ARG A 495 26.33 -74.81 13.12
CA ARG A 495 26.36 -73.98 14.35
C ARG A 495 26.88 -72.56 14.10
N ARG A 496 27.77 -72.37 13.10
CA ARG A 496 28.33 -71.06 12.76
C ARG A 496 27.31 -70.15 12.06
N ILE A 497 26.39 -70.72 11.28
CA ILE A 497 25.35 -69.99 10.56
C ILE A 497 24.27 -69.48 11.54
N ALA A 498 23.84 -70.33 12.47
CA ALA A 498 22.78 -69.99 13.43
C ALA A 498 23.09 -68.76 14.31
N ASN A 499 24.36 -68.54 14.68
CA ASN A 499 24.76 -67.39 15.49
C ASN A 499 24.68 -66.08 14.70
N LYS A 500 25.13 -66.03 13.43
CA LYS A 500 25.04 -64.82 12.59
C LYS A 500 23.61 -64.31 12.39
N CYS A 501 22.62 -65.21 12.39
CA CYS A 501 21.22 -64.83 12.27
C CYS A 501 20.68 -64.11 13.53
N LYS A 502 21.25 -64.34 14.72
CA LYS A 502 20.85 -63.63 15.96
C LYS A 502 21.36 -62.19 15.98
N ASP A 503 22.59 -61.96 15.54
CA ASP A 503 23.22 -60.63 15.57
C ASP A 503 22.49 -59.63 14.63
N LEU A 504 22.02 -60.12 13.48
CA LEU A 504 21.22 -59.34 12.53
C LEU A 504 19.83 -58.94 13.09
N ASP A 505 19.18 -59.79 13.90
CA ASP A 505 17.85 -59.50 14.46
C ASP A 505 17.91 -58.44 15.58
N LEU A 506 19.05 -58.32 16.28
CA LEU A 506 19.32 -57.23 17.23
C LEU A 506 19.53 -55.90 16.49
N PHE A 507 20.36 -55.88 15.45
CA PHE A 507 20.61 -54.69 14.64
C PHE A 507 19.33 -54.07 14.04
N ILE A 508 18.39 -54.91 13.58
CA ILE A 508 17.09 -54.48 13.04
C ILE A 508 16.19 -53.84 14.11
N LYS A 509 16.30 -54.27 15.38
CA LYS A 509 15.53 -53.67 16.50
C LYS A 509 16.05 -52.27 16.85
N ASP A 510 17.36 -52.08 16.89
CA ASP A 510 17.96 -50.78 17.21
C ASP A 510 17.66 -49.74 16.11
N MET A 511 17.74 -50.13 14.83
CA MET A 511 17.32 -49.28 13.71
C MET A 511 15.86 -48.82 13.80
N LYS A 512 14.94 -49.70 14.24
CA LYS A 512 13.51 -49.36 14.43
C LYS A 512 13.27 -48.41 15.61
N ALA A 513 14.08 -48.50 16.66
CA ALA A 513 14.02 -47.56 17.79
C ALA A 513 14.51 -46.16 17.37
N ALA A 514 15.61 -46.08 16.62
CA ALA A 514 16.15 -44.82 16.11
C ALA A 514 15.16 -44.08 15.19
N MET A 515 14.50 -44.78 14.26
CA MET A 515 13.51 -44.16 13.36
C MET A 515 12.31 -43.57 14.12
N ARG A 516 11.74 -44.30 15.10
CA ARG A 516 10.62 -43.79 15.92
C ARG A 516 10.94 -42.47 16.62
N ASN A 517 12.16 -42.30 17.13
CA ASN A 517 12.57 -41.07 17.80
C ASN A 517 12.73 -39.91 16.80
N SER A 518 13.18 -40.20 15.57
CA SER A 518 13.23 -39.22 14.48
C SER A 518 11.83 -38.76 14.04
N ASP A 519 10.88 -39.69 13.95
CA ASP A 519 9.50 -39.38 13.56
C ASP A 519 8.79 -38.47 14.59
N ILE A 520 9.05 -38.70 15.89
CA ILE A 520 8.53 -37.86 16.99
C ILE A 520 9.10 -36.43 16.90
N ALA A 521 10.42 -36.29 16.73
CA ALA A 521 11.06 -34.97 16.58
C ALA A 521 10.60 -34.22 15.32
N ALA A 522 10.29 -34.93 14.24
CA ALA A 522 9.70 -34.35 13.03
C ALA A 522 8.26 -33.87 13.27
N ALA A 523 7.45 -34.62 14.01
CA ALA A 523 6.08 -34.24 14.37
C ALA A 523 6.04 -33.01 15.28
N GLU A 524 6.90 -32.95 16.31
CA GLU A 524 7.01 -31.78 17.19
C GLU A 524 7.43 -30.51 16.42
N LYS A 525 8.36 -30.63 15.48
CA LYS A 525 8.77 -29.54 14.60
C LYS A 525 7.62 -29.05 13.70
N HIS A 526 6.81 -29.98 13.18
CA HIS A 526 5.63 -29.64 12.38
C HIS A 526 4.55 -28.93 13.23
N GLU A 527 4.30 -29.38 14.46
CA GLU A 527 3.36 -28.74 15.37
C GLU A 527 3.81 -27.31 15.76
N ALA A 528 5.11 -27.12 16.01
CA ALA A 528 5.69 -25.79 16.27
C ALA A 528 5.58 -24.85 15.06
N GLN A 529 5.74 -25.38 13.84
CA GLN A 529 5.53 -24.62 12.60
C GLN A 529 4.05 -24.26 12.42
N GLN A 530 3.12 -25.19 12.68
CA GLN A 530 1.67 -24.93 12.58
C GLN A 530 1.23 -23.81 13.56
N LYS A 531 1.65 -23.88 14.83
CA LYS A 531 1.36 -22.82 15.82
C LYS A 531 1.88 -21.45 15.39
N ARG A 532 3.01 -21.41 14.67
CA ARG A 532 3.58 -20.17 14.12
C ARG A 532 2.76 -19.64 12.94
N ILE A 533 2.25 -20.51 12.07
CA ILE A 533 1.31 -20.16 11.00
C ILE A 533 0.02 -19.57 11.60
N ASP A 534 -0.60 -20.26 12.58
CA ASP A 534 -1.84 -19.80 13.22
C ASP A 534 -1.68 -18.44 13.93
N THR A 535 -0.47 -18.15 14.43
CA THR A 535 -0.14 -16.85 15.06
C THR A 535 0.04 -15.74 14.02
N LEU A 536 0.68 -16.05 12.89
CA LEU A 536 0.82 -15.12 11.77
C LEU A 536 -0.53 -14.83 11.10
N ASP A 537 -1.42 -15.82 10.99
CA ASP A 537 -2.75 -15.63 10.41
C ASP A 537 -3.63 -14.73 11.28
N LYS A 538 -3.56 -14.86 12.62
CA LYS A 538 -4.19 -13.91 13.56
C LYS A 538 -3.62 -12.49 13.45
N SER A 539 -2.31 -12.37 13.25
CA SER A 539 -1.65 -11.08 13.00
C SER A 539 -2.18 -10.45 11.70
N LEU A 540 -2.27 -11.23 10.62
CA LEU A 540 -2.80 -10.82 9.32
C LEU A 540 -4.27 -10.37 9.42
N GLN A 541 -5.12 -11.13 10.12
CA GLN A 541 -6.52 -10.76 10.35
C GLN A 541 -6.66 -9.45 11.14
N THR A 542 -5.79 -9.24 12.14
CA THR A 542 -5.78 -8.00 12.94
C THR A 542 -5.36 -6.80 12.09
N ALA A 543 -4.26 -6.90 11.34
CA ALA A 543 -3.81 -5.86 10.42
C ALA A 543 -4.81 -5.57 9.29
N THR A 544 -5.55 -6.59 8.81
CA THR A 544 -6.61 -6.41 7.80
C THR A 544 -7.79 -5.62 8.39
N LYS A 545 -8.19 -5.91 9.62
CA LYS A 545 -9.25 -5.19 10.33
C LYS A 545 -8.84 -3.75 10.67
N GLU A 546 -7.58 -3.52 11.03
CA GLU A 546 -7.03 -2.18 11.23
C GLU A 546 -7.00 -1.37 9.91
N LYS A 547 -6.63 -2.01 8.79
CA LYS A 547 -6.72 -1.41 7.45
C LYS A 547 -8.16 -1.04 7.08
N GLU A 548 -9.14 -1.91 7.35
CA GLU A 548 -10.57 -1.62 7.10
C GLU A 548 -11.08 -0.46 7.97
N ASN A 549 -10.71 -0.43 9.25
CA ASN A 549 -11.03 0.69 10.14
C ASN A 549 -10.40 2.01 9.64
N ALA A 550 -9.13 1.99 9.23
CA ALA A 550 -8.43 3.15 8.68
C ALA A 550 -9.06 3.63 7.36
N LEU A 551 -9.44 2.72 6.45
CA LEU A 551 -10.18 3.05 5.23
C LEU A 551 -11.55 3.67 5.53
N THR A 552 -12.25 3.17 6.56
CA THR A 552 -13.54 3.71 6.98
C THR A 552 -13.39 5.13 7.56
N GLN A 553 -12.35 5.36 8.38
CA GLN A 553 -12.01 6.69 8.89
C GLN A 553 -11.59 7.66 7.77
N LEU A 554 -10.77 7.21 6.81
CA LEU A 554 -10.37 8.02 5.66
C LEU A 554 -11.57 8.39 4.78
N SER A 555 -12.51 7.46 4.58
CA SER A 555 -13.74 7.70 3.82
C SER A 555 -14.65 8.69 4.54
N SER A 556 -14.77 8.59 5.87
CA SER A 556 -15.47 9.55 6.71
C SER A 556 -14.87 10.95 6.62
N LEU A 557 -13.53 11.07 6.65
CA LEU A 557 -12.83 12.36 6.54
C LEU A 557 -12.94 12.95 5.13
N LEU A 558 -12.88 12.12 4.08
CA LEU A 558 -13.11 12.55 2.69
C LEU A 558 -14.53 13.08 2.51
N GLN A 559 -15.55 12.34 2.98
CA GLN A 559 -16.93 12.78 2.91
C GLN A 559 -17.16 14.08 3.69
N GLN A 560 -16.52 14.23 4.85
CA GLN A 560 -16.57 15.46 5.64
C GLN A 560 -15.92 16.64 4.88
N PHE A 561 -14.77 16.42 4.25
CA PHE A 561 -14.08 17.42 3.42
C PHE A 561 -14.90 17.80 2.18
N GLU A 562 -15.60 16.85 1.55
CA GLU A 562 -16.53 17.12 0.44
C GLU A 562 -17.70 18.00 0.91
N THR A 563 -18.31 17.72 2.07
CA THR A 563 -19.35 18.61 2.64
C THR A 563 -18.82 19.99 3.02
N ASP A 564 -17.62 20.09 3.59
CA ASP A 564 -17.00 21.37 3.93
C ASP A 564 -16.66 22.18 2.67
N GLN A 565 -16.27 21.50 1.59
CA GLN A 565 -16.04 22.11 0.28
C GLN A 565 -17.35 22.62 -0.36
N ASP A 566 -18.44 21.86 -0.28
CA ASP A 566 -19.76 22.30 -0.76
C ASP A 566 -20.30 23.50 0.05
N VAL A 567 -20.16 23.46 1.39
CA VAL A 567 -20.51 24.59 2.27
C VAL A 567 -19.65 25.83 1.94
N PHE A 568 -18.35 25.65 1.67
CA PHE A 568 -17.47 26.75 1.26
C PHE A 568 -17.86 27.33 -0.11
N GLN A 569 -18.28 26.51 -1.08
CA GLN A 569 -18.79 27.00 -2.37
C GLN A 569 -20.11 27.75 -2.20
N GLN A 570 -21.03 27.26 -1.36
CA GLN A 570 -22.28 27.99 -1.05
C GLN A 570 -21.99 29.34 -0.38
N PHE A 571 -21.10 29.37 0.63
CA PHE A 571 -20.66 30.60 1.27
C PHE A 571 -20.02 31.58 0.28
N LYS A 572 -19.18 31.08 -0.64
CA LYS A 572 -18.57 31.89 -1.70
C LYS A 572 -19.65 32.49 -2.62
N MET A 573 -20.59 31.69 -3.11
CA MET A 573 -21.69 32.18 -3.96
C MET A 573 -22.57 33.20 -3.23
N GLU A 574 -22.85 32.99 -1.95
CA GLU A 574 -23.61 33.95 -1.13
C GLU A 574 -22.87 35.28 -0.97
N LYS A 575 -21.55 35.25 -0.73
CA LYS A 575 -20.72 36.45 -0.62
C LYS A 575 -20.52 37.17 -1.96
N GLU A 576 -20.43 36.45 -3.07
CA GLU A 576 -20.42 37.04 -4.42
C GLU A 576 -21.76 37.73 -4.72
N ALA A 577 -22.90 37.11 -4.37
CA ALA A 577 -24.24 37.71 -4.51
C ALA A 577 -24.52 38.87 -3.54
N GLU A 578 -23.89 38.89 -2.35
CA GLU A 578 -23.92 40.02 -1.42
C GLU A 578 -23.06 41.18 -1.95
N LEU A 579 -21.89 40.88 -2.53
CA LEU A 579 -21.02 41.87 -3.18
C LEU A 579 -21.70 42.51 -4.41
N GLU A 580 -22.38 41.73 -5.26
CA GLU A 580 -23.18 42.28 -6.36
C GLU A 580 -24.30 43.20 -5.85
N ARG A 581 -25.04 42.80 -4.81
CA ARG A 581 -26.06 43.66 -4.18
C ARG A 581 -25.46 44.97 -3.66
N MET A 582 -24.32 44.91 -2.97
CA MET A 582 -23.60 46.09 -2.48
C MET A 582 -23.12 46.99 -3.63
N GLN A 583 -22.62 46.41 -4.73
CA GLN A 583 -22.22 47.17 -5.92
C GLN A 583 -23.41 47.82 -6.64
N GLN A 584 -24.54 47.11 -6.76
CA GLN A 584 -25.78 47.66 -7.31
C GLN A 584 -26.30 48.81 -6.45
N GLN A 585 -26.34 48.63 -5.12
CA GLN A 585 -26.74 49.67 -4.18
C GLN A 585 -25.83 50.90 -4.29
N HIS A 586 -24.51 50.72 -4.24
CA HIS A 586 -23.53 51.80 -4.42
C HIS A 586 -23.70 52.52 -5.76
N ASN A 587 -23.94 51.79 -6.86
CA ASN A 587 -24.19 52.39 -8.18
C ASN A 587 -25.52 53.18 -8.23
N THR A 588 -26.55 52.75 -7.50
CA THR A 588 -27.81 53.48 -7.35
C THR A 588 -27.60 54.77 -6.55
N THR A 589 -26.96 54.69 -5.38
CA THR A 589 -26.63 55.88 -4.56
C THR A 589 -25.72 56.84 -5.32
N ARG A 590 -24.76 56.34 -6.10
CA ARG A 590 -23.92 57.16 -6.99
C ARG A 590 -24.75 57.92 -8.02
N LYS A 591 -25.70 57.26 -8.69
CA LYS A 591 -26.62 57.91 -9.64
C LYS A 591 -27.52 58.96 -8.96
N GLU A 592 -27.92 58.74 -7.71
CA GLU A 592 -28.68 59.72 -6.92
C GLU A 592 -27.83 60.93 -6.53
N CYS A 593 -26.60 60.71 -6.03
CA CYS A 593 -25.63 61.78 -5.80
C CYS A 593 -25.36 62.59 -7.07
N GLU A 594 -25.27 61.93 -8.23
CA GLU A 594 -25.05 62.57 -9.53
C GLU A 594 -26.27 63.40 -9.97
N LYS A 595 -27.50 62.88 -9.78
CA LYS A 595 -28.75 63.65 -9.94
C LYS A 595 -28.80 64.89 -9.02
N LEU A 596 -28.48 64.73 -7.74
CA LEU A 596 -28.44 65.82 -6.76
C LEU A 596 -27.38 66.88 -7.12
N ARG A 597 -26.20 66.45 -7.58
CA ARG A 597 -25.12 67.33 -8.04
C ARG A 597 -25.52 68.11 -9.28
N ASN A 598 -26.23 67.48 -10.21
CA ASN A 598 -26.80 68.15 -11.40
C ASN A 598 -27.91 69.13 -11.02
N GLY A 599 -28.79 68.79 -10.07
CA GLY A 599 -29.80 69.71 -9.53
C GLY A 599 -29.18 70.92 -8.82
N LEU A 600 -28.13 70.72 -8.03
CA LEU A 600 -27.38 71.79 -7.39
C LEU A 600 -26.70 72.70 -8.42
N ASN A 601 -26.05 72.13 -9.45
CA ASN A 601 -25.44 72.90 -10.53
C ASN A 601 -26.48 73.72 -11.32
N TYR A 602 -27.68 73.17 -11.55
CA TYR A 602 -28.78 73.88 -12.18
C TYR A 602 -29.24 75.09 -11.35
N GLU A 603 -29.49 74.91 -10.05
CA GLU A 603 -29.90 76.02 -9.18
C GLU A 603 -28.76 77.04 -8.95
N LEU A 604 -27.49 76.63 -8.93
CA LEU A 604 -26.35 77.55 -8.92
C LEU A 604 -26.27 78.39 -10.19
N LYS A 605 -26.46 77.79 -11.37
CA LYS A 605 -26.50 78.50 -12.65
C LYS A 605 -27.65 79.52 -12.67
N ARG A 606 -28.85 79.07 -12.29
CA ARG A 606 -30.06 79.90 -12.20
C ARG A 606 -29.90 81.05 -11.20
N LYS A 607 -29.23 80.83 -10.06
CA LYS A 607 -28.87 81.89 -9.11
C LYS A 607 -27.87 82.89 -9.71
N GLY A 608 -26.95 82.44 -10.55
CA GLY A 608 -26.07 83.29 -11.34
C GLY A 608 -26.85 84.18 -12.31
N GLU A 609 -27.79 83.60 -13.07
CA GLU A 609 -28.69 84.31 -13.98
C GLU A 609 -29.55 85.37 -13.24
N TYR A 610 -30.13 85.03 -12.08
CA TYR A 610 -30.84 85.99 -11.24
C TYR A 610 -29.94 87.10 -10.68
N LYS A 611 -28.67 86.81 -10.38
CA LYS A 611 -27.71 87.84 -9.93
C LYS A 611 -27.42 88.84 -11.05
N VAL A 612 -27.20 88.37 -12.28
CA VAL A 612 -27.01 89.23 -13.46
C VAL A 612 -28.25 90.10 -13.71
N ALA A 613 -29.45 89.50 -13.71
CA ALA A 613 -30.68 90.25 -13.87
C ALA A 613 -30.90 91.32 -12.77
N LEU A 614 -30.51 91.02 -11.52
CA LEU A 614 -30.57 91.99 -10.42
C LEU A 614 -29.57 93.14 -10.57
N GLU A 615 -28.36 92.86 -11.08
CA GLU A 615 -27.35 93.88 -11.38
C GLU A 615 -27.81 94.79 -12.55
N GLU A 616 -28.47 94.21 -13.56
CA GLU A 616 -29.07 94.97 -14.68
C GLU A 616 -30.25 95.85 -14.23
N VAL A 617 -31.16 95.33 -13.38
CA VAL A 617 -32.24 96.13 -12.78
C VAL A 617 -31.69 97.27 -11.90
N LYS A 618 -30.60 97.04 -11.16
CA LYS A 618 -29.92 98.10 -10.41
C LYS A 618 -29.35 99.17 -11.33
N LYS A 619 -28.67 98.77 -12.41
CA LYS A 619 -28.13 99.69 -13.41
C LYS A 619 -29.22 100.56 -14.04
N LEU A 620 -30.34 99.95 -14.46
CA LEU A 620 -31.51 100.66 -14.99
C LEU A 620 -32.14 101.61 -13.95
N ARG A 621 -32.17 101.23 -12.68
CA ARG A 621 -32.60 102.12 -11.60
C ARG A 621 -31.67 103.32 -11.45
N ASP A 622 -30.36 103.10 -11.37
CA ASP A 622 -29.37 104.17 -11.22
C ASP A 622 -29.40 105.13 -12.43
N GLU A 623 -29.64 104.61 -13.63
CA GLU A 623 -29.86 105.39 -14.85
C GLU A 623 -31.17 106.20 -14.80
N SER A 624 -32.28 105.61 -14.32
CA SER A 624 -33.54 106.34 -14.05
C SER A 624 -33.40 107.42 -12.98
N GLU A 625 -32.58 107.19 -11.96
CA GLU A 625 -32.30 108.14 -10.87
C GLU A 625 -31.45 109.32 -11.39
N ARG A 626 -30.45 109.05 -12.25
CA ARG A 626 -29.69 110.08 -12.98
C ARG A 626 -30.58 110.89 -13.91
N ASN A 627 -31.42 110.24 -14.72
CA ASN A 627 -32.31 110.92 -15.66
C ASN A 627 -33.29 111.84 -14.94
N ARG A 628 -33.88 111.40 -13.82
CA ARG A 628 -34.70 112.26 -12.94
C ARG A 628 -33.90 113.42 -12.34
N SER A 629 -32.63 113.24 -12.01
CA SER A 629 -31.77 114.33 -11.54
C SER A 629 -31.48 115.36 -12.64
N THR A 630 -31.20 114.91 -13.87
CA THR A 630 -30.99 115.81 -15.02
C THR A 630 -32.27 116.53 -15.45
N GLU A 631 -33.42 115.85 -15.45
CA GLU A 631 -34.72 116.48 -15.69
C GLU A 631 -35.05 117.52 -14.62
N LYS A 632 -34.78 117.23 -13.34
CA LYS A 632 -34.96 118.19 -12.24
C LYS A 632 -34.04 119.40 -12.37
N SER A 633 -32.79 119.21 -12.82
CA SER A 633 -31.89 120.33 -13.13
C SER A 633 -32.42 121.17 -14.28
N LEU A 634 -32.81 120.53 -15.40
CA LEU A 634 -33.35 121.22 -16.57
C LEU A 634 -34.66 121.98 -16.26
N ALA A 635 -35.52 121.41 -15.42
CA ALA A 635 -36.72 122.06 -14.93
C ALA A 635 -36.38 123.30 -14.07
N ASN A 636 -35.42 123.18 -13.14
CA ASN A 636 -34.94 124.32 -12.36
C ASN A 636 -34.34 125.41 -13.25
N ASP A 637 -33.49 125.07 -14.23
CA ASP A 637 -32.87 126.02 -15.17
C ASP A 637 -33.91 126.71 -16.07
N THR A 638 -35.02 126.02 -16.35
CA THR A 638 -36.15 126.58 -17.12
C THR A 638 -37.01 127.50 -16.25
N ILE A 639 -37.29 127.12 -15.00
CA ILE A 639 -37.96 127.98 -14.01
C ILE A 639 -37.11 129.23 -13.73
N GLN A 640 -35.80 129.10 -13.61
CA GLN A 640 -34.90 130.22 -13.36
C GLN A 640 -34.85 131.19 -14.55
N ARG A 641 -34.83 130.69 -15.80
CA ARG A 641 -34.97 131.51 -17.00
C ARG A 641 -36.33 132.22 -17.07
N ALA A 642 -37.43 131.51 -16.79
CA ALA A 642 -38.76 132.11 -16.74
C ALA A 642 -38.87 133.20 -15.66
N ASN A 643 -38.27 133.00 -14.48
CA ASN A 643 -38.21 134.00 -13.43
C ASN A 643 -37.36 135.22 -13.81
N GLN A 644 -36.25 135.04 -14.53
CA GLN A 644 -35.45 136.13 -15.08
C GLN A 644 -36.22 136.92 -16.15
N GLU A 645 -36.96 136.24 -17.02
CA GLU A 645 -37.81 136.87 -18.03
C GLU A 645 -38.97 137.64 -17.39
N ILE A 646 -39.62 137.08 -16.37
CA ILE A 646 -40.64 137.78 -15.56
C ILE A 646 -40.05 139.03 -14.90
N GLN A 647 -38.83 138.95 -14.32
CA GLN A 647 -38.15 140.13 -13.76
C GLN A 647 -37.83 141.18 -14.83
N TYR A 648 -37.38 140.77 -16.02
CA TYR A 648 -37.14 141.68 -17.14
C TYR A 648 -38.43 142.40 -17.57
N TRP A 649 -39.56 141.69 -17.65
CA TRP A 649 -40.86 142.29 -17.95
C TRP A 649 -41.31 143.25 -16.83
N ILE A 650 -41.17 142.88 -15.56
CA ILE A 650 -41.48 143.75 -14.41
C ILE A 650 -40.66 145.05 -14.49
N GLN A 651 -39.34 144.95 -14.65
CA GLN A 651 -38.46 146.12 -14.76
C GLN A 651 -38.80 146.99 -15.99
N SER A 652 -39.16 146.36 -17.11
CA SER A 652 -39.58 147.08 -18.32
C SER A 652 -40.90 147.81 -18.14
N PHE A 653 -41.86 147.20 -17.43
CA PHE A 653 -43.13 147.84 -17.07
C PHE A 653 -42.96 148.96 -16.03
N GLU A 654 -42.07 148.79 -15.03
CA GLU A 654 -41.73 149.86 -14.09
C GLU A 654 -41.06 151.04 -14.83
N LYS A 655 -40.15 150.78 -15.76
CA LYS A 655 -39.51 151.82 -16.58
C LYS A 655 -40.50 152.53 -17.52
N LEU A 656 -41.46 151.80 -18.10
CA LEU A 656 -42.55 152.38 -18.89
C LEU A 656 -43.48 153.23 -18.01
N LYS A 657 -43.80 152.75 -16.80
CA LYS A 657 -44.59 153.48 -15.80
C LYS A 657 -43.88 154.77 -15.38
N ASP A 658 -42.58 154.72 -15.09
CA ASP A 658 -41.77 155.91 -14.78
C ASP A 658 -41.74 156.90 -15.94
N MET A 659 -41.62 156.43 -17.19
CA MET A 659 -41.72 157.29 -18.38
C MET A 659 -43.11 157.97 -18.49
N ILE A 660 -44.19 157.23 -18.24
CA ILE A 660 -45.56 157.77 -18.27
C ILE A 660 -45.81 158.75 -17.10
N GLU A 661 -45.35 158.45 -15.89
CA GLU A 661 -45.44 159.35 -14.73
C GLU A 661 -44.58 160.61 -14.91
N THR A 662 -43.41 160.48 -15.52
CA THR A 662 -42.55 161.62 -15.87
C THR A 662 -43.20 162.49 -16.94
N SER A 663 -43.72 161.90 -18.02
CA SER A 663 -44.50 162.60 -19.05
C SER A 663 -45.71 163.35 -18.46
N ARG A 664 -46.44 162.72 -17.52
CA ARG A 664 -47.53 163.38 -16.77
C ARG A 664 -47.08 164.58 -15.92
N ARG A 665 -45.84 164.59 -15.42
CA ARG A 665 -45.29 165.69 -14.60
C ARG A 665 -44.66 166.81 -15.43
N THR A 666 -44.16 166.53 -16.63
CA THR A 666 -43.44 167.51 -17.47
C THR A 666 -44.25 168.02 -18.66
N GLY A 667 -45.37 167.39 -19.01
CA GLY A 667 -46.24 167.78 -20.13
C GLY A 667 -45.70 167.44 -21.52
N VAL A 668 -44.51 166.83 -21.60
CA VAL A 668 -43.92 166.33 -22.85
C VAL A 668 -44.62 165.02 -23.21
N ARG A 669 -45.20 164.93 -24.41
CA ARG A 669 -45.75 163.66 -24.93
C ARG A 669 -44.63 162.63 -25.06
N VAL A 670 -44.91 161.39 -24.67
CA VAL A 670 -44.05 160.25 -25.04
C VAL A 670 -44.07 160.13 -26.57
N ASP A 671 -42.89 160.09 -27.19
CA ASP A 671 -42.77 159.98 -28.65
C ASP A 671 -43.40 158.67 -29.16
N PRO A 672 -44.03 158.68 -30.35
CA PRO A 672 -44.52 157.46 -30.97
C PRO A 672 -43.35 156.50 -31.24
N ILE A 673 -43.55 155.23 -30.89
CA ILE A 673 -42.58 154.16 -31.11
C ILE A 673 -42.33 154.03 -32.62
N ASP A 674 -41.05 154.08 -33.00
CA ASP A 674 -40.56 153.95 -34.37
C ASP A 674 -41.11 152.68 -35.06
N GLU A 675 -41.45 152.79 -36.35
CA GLU A 675 -41.82 151.65 -37.20
C GLU A 675 -40.75 150.56 -37.17
N GLU A 676 -39.46 150.91 -37.08
CA GLU A 676 -38.39 149.92 -36.96
C GLU A 676 -38.47 149.14 -35.64
N THR A 677 -38.87 149.79 -34.55
CA THR A 677 -39.04 149.12 -33.25
C THR A 677 -40.29 148.25 -33.24
N THR A 678 -41.36 148.69 -33.91
CA THR A 678 -42.58 147.90 -34.12
C THR A 678 -42.30 146.65 -34.94
N HIS A 679 -41.54 146.79 -36.05
CA HIS A 679 -41.10 145.66 -36.87
C HIS A 679 -40.20 144.68 -36.08
N ARG A 680 -39.33 145.15 -35.17
CA ARG A 680 -38.55 144.25 -34.29
C ARG A 680 -39.44 143.46 -33.32
N TYR A 681 -40.51 144.05 -32.78
CA TYR A 681 -41.47 143.33 -31.95
C TYR A 681 -42.31 142.32 -32.73
N GLU A 682 -42.70 142.63 -33.97
CA GLU A 682 -43.36 141.66 -34.86
C GLU A 682 -42.42 140.52 -35.27
N LEU A 683 -41.13 140.79 -35.52
CA LEU A 683 -40.13 139.76 -35.80
C LEU A 683 -39.87 138.85 -34.58
N ALA A 684 -39.87 139.42 -33.37
CA ALA A 684 -39.75 138.66 -32.14
C ALA A 684 -40.99 137.75 -31.92
N LYS A 685 -42.18 138.25 -32.28
CA LYS A 685 -43.43 137.48 -32.22
C LYS A 685 -43.41 136.28 -33.19
N THR A 686 -43.00 136.49 -34.45
CA THR A 686 -42.89 135.37 -35.41
C THR A 686 -41.84 134.34 -34.99
N MET A 687 -40.72 134.76 -34.41
CA MET A 687 -39.73 133.84 -33.82
C MET A 687 -40.22 133.09 -32.57
N GLN A 688 -41.23 133.61 -31.87
CA GLN A 688 -41.85 132.95 -30.72
C GLN A 688 -42.89 131.91 -31.17
N ASP A 689 -43.67 132.23 -32.21
CA ASP A 689 -44.63 131.30 -32.82
C ASP A 689 -43.93 130.11 -33.53
N GLU A 690 -42.79 130.32 -34.21
CA GLU A 690 -41.97 129.22 -34.78
C GLU A 690 -41.41 128.27 -33.70
N LYS A 691 -41.04 128.79 -32.51
CA LYS A 691 -40.55 127.97 -31.39
C LYS A 691 -41.62 127.14 -30.69
N LEU A 692 -42.90 127.48 -30.85
CA LEU A 692 -44.02 126.76 -30.24
C LEU A 692 -44.60 125.65 -31.14
N SER A 693 -44.20 125.58 -32.42
CA SER A 693 -44.80 124.66 -33.41
C SER A 693 -44.14 123.27 -33.51
N SER A 694 -43.08 122.97 -32.75
CA SER A 694 -42.31 121.72 -32.94
C SER A 694 -41.88 120.97 -31.66
N GLN A 695 -42.82 120.76 -30.73
CA GLN A 695 -42.72 119.65 -29.75
C GLN A 695 -43.91 118.69 -29.89
N ASN A 696 -43.74 117.69 -30.77
CA ASN A 696 -44.61 116.53 -30.85
C ASN A 696 -44.47 115.67 -29.58
N VAL A 697 -45.31 115.95 -28.58
CA VAL A 697 -45.52 115.06 -27.44
C VAL A 697 -46.62 114.05 -27.82
N ASN A 698 -46.22 112.90 -28.37
CA ASN A 698 -46.87 111.58 -28.19
C ASN A 698 -46.26 110.52 -29.13
N LEU A 699 -45.60 109.53 -28.56
CA LEU A 699 -45.38 108.23 -29.21
C LEU A 699 -45.38 107.11 -28.15
N ALA A 700 -46.58 106.86 -27.60
CA ALA A 700 -46.86 105.63 -26.89
C ALA A 700 -47.33 104.57 -27.90
N THR A 701 -46.52 103.56 -28.17
CA THR A 701 -46.95 102.38 -28.94
C THR A 701 -47.21 101.22 -28.00
N VAL A 702 -48.49 100.95 -27.76
CA VAL A 702 -48.96 99.71 -27.15
C VAL A 702 -49.16 98.66 -28.25
N SER A 703 -48.48 97.52 -28.11
CA SER A 703 -48.77 96.25 -28.80
C SER A 703 -48.06 95.14 -27.99
N GLY A 704 -48.72 94.14 -27.41
CA GLY A 704 -50.13 93.78 -27.49
C GLY A 704 -50.37 92.43 -28.16
N GLU A 705 -49.63 91.39 -27.79
CA GLU A 705 -50.05 90.00 -28.04
C GLU A 705 -50.03 89.16 -26.76
N ASP A 706 -51.11 88.42 -26.58
CA ASP A 706 -51.45 87.63 -25.39
C ASP A 706 -51.48 86.15 -25.77
N LYS A 707 -50.60 85.33 -25.17
CA LYS A 707 -50.67 83.86 -25.27
C LYS A 707 -50.53 83.20 -23.90
N THR A 708 -51.66 82.65 -23.47
CA THR A 708 -51.86 81.99 -22.18
C THR A 708 -51.36 80.55 -22.16
N ARG A 709 -51.14 80.02 -20.94
CA ARG A 709 -51.11 78.57 -20.56
C ARG A 709 -49.89 77.77 -21.07
N LYS A 710 -49.24 76.89 -20.30
CA LYS A 710 -49.64 76.11 -19.10
C LYS A 710 -48.46 75.88 -18.14
N ARG A 711 -48.74 75.74 -16.84
CA ARG A 711 -47.83 75.07 -15.87
C ARG A 711 -47.73 73.56 -16.20
N PRO A 712 -46.55 72.92 -16.10
CA PRO A 712 -46.47 71.51 -15.76
C PRO A 712 -46.83 71.31 -14.29
N ARG A 713 -47.62 70.28 -13.98
CA ARG A 713 -47.85 69.83 -12.60
C ARG A 713 -46.66 68.99 -12.13
N ILE A 714 -46.31 69.13 -10.86
CA ILE A 714 -45.59 68.10 -10.11
C ILE A 714 -46.54 66.91 -9.93
N ALA A 715 -46.09 65.69 -10.27
CA ALA A 715 -46.66 64.44 -9.78
C ALA A 715 -45.68 63.26 -9.98
N ASN A 716 -45.54 62.46 -8.92
CA ASN A 716 -45.27 61.02 -8.89
C ASN A 716 -43.90 60.48 -9.37
N VAL A 717 -43.05 60.20 -8.38
CA VAL A 717 -42.66 58.84 -7.96
C VAL A 717 -43.18 57.69 -8.84
N PRO A 718 -42.29 56.78 -9.26
CA PRO A 718 -42.58 55.35 -9.37
C PRO A 718 -41.89 54.56 -8.25
N ASP A 719 -42.67 53.77 -7.51
CA ASP A 719 -42.15 52.57 -6.87
C ASP A 719 -41.85 51.53 -7.97
N VAL A 720 -40.59 51.10 -8.04
CA VAL A 720 -40.03 49.73 -8.20
C VAL A 720 -38.54 49.87 -8.49
#